data_AF-A0A931IYG0-F1
#
_entry.id   AF-A0A931IYG0-F1
#
_cell.length_a   1.000
_cell.length_b   1.000
_cell.length_c   1.000
_cell.angle_alpha   90.00
_cell.angle_beta   90.00
_cell.angle_gamma   90.00
#
_symmetry.space_group_name_H-M   'P 1'
#
loop_
_entity.id
_entity.type
_entity.pdbx_description
1 polymer ?
#
loop_
_entity_poly.entity_id
_entity_poly.type
_entity_poly.pdbx_seq_one_letter_code
_entity_poly.pdbx_strand_id
1 'polypeptide(L)'
;MLSSWILAAAAATSVAPGPAPSWTTVREWQLVVEHTVSARYRSEMRGAGAVLRSSDAERLRCSFRLTLRSDGGGHEDGAEWSGQGQGSGAGYRRSSEVALGGGQRQESTDRREASGRFRTEGRLQIDLTQGTYSFEVQGEEGMSGTRRVHKAGHSSTFQEKRGCDAGIPDQRLPTRGTVLEGTHTTEEPPTAAPNPGLNAQATRVVTTRWSLHPVGRVRTRLVIEPGPGYETWLPEGSDGPQGVGAVHTVRLRLTDANGTAPRQAASRVRVRLTQVSRERGTSLNWPRHGNTSPDLFFRSQGQEGLVELRDGGQELILEGGRTEWTVPVYANDFGAYGELIAQAELVGGGVAQGERAGSPGHSFLSLPKDDNHNRIADAWEASVRPASADPETDDDDTSQGLERPGDGLSLYEEYRGLRTADHAHRRLDPRVPDLFIVDARRLVLPGDWRAITGIELHHLEWTHLPAGDRLPLDPTTSRKMRRVDHHAGFADGDAAHAVWLNANHGMDDSIIFQGPLRARMSAQDAAESASVYRLGTTIQVGHYDPALAEVEGGDAWAPVNIFASYINFDRLHRIAFHGLQSILQKVADGITAPSEDIGASPAEARSLAQRLWQGDAQIRASMPTYLARIAMHELMHAIGSDHHEPDIHGGSVACLMRYPTDAQEARNLLDGAPAPEVCFAPTCRPRMRLLP
;
A
#
# COMPACT_ATOMS: atom_id res chain seq x y z
N MET A 1 55.34 17.21 -36.43
CA MET A 1 56.09 17.22 -35.16
C MET A 1 55.12 16.82 -34.06
N LEU A 2 55.55 15.88 -33.21
CA LEU A 2 54.91 15.42 -31.98
C LEU A 2 53.70 14.49 -32.12
N SER A 3 53.99 13.28 -32.60
CA SER A 3 53.49 12.04 -32.02
C SER A 3 54.38 11.65 -30.83
N SER A 4 53.82 11.57 -29.62
CA SER A 4 54.25 10.78 -28.46
C SER A 4 53.52 11.25 -27.19
N TRP A 5 53.26 10.30 -26.27
CA TRP A 5 52.76 10.46 -24.89
C TRP A 5 51.23 10.51 -24.72
N ILE A 6 50.63 9.35 -24.42
CA ILE A 6 50.06 8.99 -23.11
C ILE A 6 49.73 7.48 -23.17
N LEU A 7 50.66 6.68 -22.64
CA LEU A 7 50.44 5.30 -22.21
C LEU A 7 50.58 5.34 -20.69
N ALA A 8 49.52 5.75 -20.01
CA ALA A 8 49.46 5.70 -18.56
C ALA A 8 49.05 4.27 -18.16
N ALA A 9 50.02 3.56 -17.60
CA ALA A 9 49.85 2.24 -17.03
C ALA A 9 48.71 2.24 -16.00
N ALA A 10 47.72 1.38 -16.21
CA ALA A 10 46.82 0.93 -15.17
C ALA A 10 47.62 0.05 -14.20
N ALA A 11 48.33 0.68 -13.26
CA ALA A 11 48.82 -0.01 -12.09
C ALA A 11 47.60 -0.28 -11.20
N ALA A 12 47.00 -1.46 -11.36
CA ALA A 12 46.10 -2.01 -10.36
C ALA A 12 46.90 -2.09 -9.05
N THR A 13 46.64 -1.16 -8.13
CA THR A 13 47.02 -1.33 -6.73
C THR A 13 46.31 -2.58 -6.24
N SER A 14 47.00 -3.72 -6.30
CA SER A 14 46.60 -4.92 -5.60
C SER A 14 46.54 -4.54 -4.12
N VAL A 15 45.33 -4.33 -3.62
CA VAL A 15 45.09 -4.26 -2.18
C VAL A 15 45.72 -5.52 -1.61
N ALA A 16 46.77 -5.36 -0.80
CA ALA A 16 47.44 -6.48 -0.17
C ALA A 16 46.37 -7.34 0.51
N PRO A 17 46.34 -8.67 0.30
CA PRO A 17 45.40 -9.52 0.99
C PRO A 17 45.55 -9.24 2.49
N GLY A 18 44.44 -8.85 3.13
CA GLY A 18 44.43 -8.68 4.58
C GLY A 18 44.96 -9.94 5.27
N PRO A 19 45.50 -9.82 6.51
CA PRO A 19 46.06 -10.97 7.21
C PRO A 19 45.04 -12.10 7.23
N ALA A 20 45.48 -13.31 6.87
CA ALA A 20 44.64 -14.49 6.87
C ALA A 20 43.96 -14.62 8.26
N PRO A 21 42.65 -14.93 8.30
CA PRO A 21 41.96 -15.12 9.56
C PRO A 21 42.70 -16.19 10.38
N SER A 22 43.11 -15.84 11.60
CA SER A 22 43.80 -16.77 12.49
C SER A 22 42.77 -17.72 13.12
N TRP A 23 42.41 -18.77 12.37
CA TRP A 23 41.51 -19.84 12.80
C TRP A 23 41.97 -20.50 14.10
N THR A 24 43.29 -20.58 14.30
CA THR A 24 43.95 -21.12 15.51
C THR A 24 43.68 -20.31 16.79
N THR A 25 43.20 -19.07 16.69
CA THR A 25 42.86 -18.25 17.88
C THR A 25 41.44 -18.49 18.40
N VAL A 26 40.61 -19.24 17.68
CA VAL A 26 39.23 -19.52 18.09
C VAL A 26 39.23 -20.63 19.14
N ARG A 27 38.90 -20.29 20.38
CA ARG A 27 38.85 -21.27 21.49
C ARG A 27 37.55 -22.04 21.55
N GLU A 28 36.46 -21.47 21.04
CA GLU A 28 35.12 -22.02 21.17
C GLU A 28 34.29 -21.63 19.93
N TRP A 29 33.40 -22.51 19.48
CA TRP A 29 32.50 -22.32 18.35
C TRP A 29 31.05 -22.61 18.77
N GLN A 30 30.11 -21.86 18.22
CA GLN A 30 28.68 -22.13 18.27
C GLN A 30 28.25 -22.69 16.93
N LEU A 31 27.90 -23.97 16.90
CA LEU A 31 27.45 -24.70 15.70
C LEU A 31 25.93 -24.81 15.71
N VAL A 32 25.29 -24.39 14.62
CA VAL A 32 23.87 -24.60 14.33
C VAL A 32 23.75 -25.44 13.06
N VAL A 33 22.98 -26.53 13.11
CA VAL A 33 22.78 -27.43 11.95
C VAL A 33 21.29 -27.68 11.75
N GLU A 34 20.84 -27.61 10.50
CA GLU A 34 19.56 -28.17 10.05
C GLU A 34 19.83 -29.31 9.09
N HIS A 35 19.32 -30.50 9.42
CA HIS A 35 19.52 -31.72 8.63
C HIS A 35 18.17 -32.27 8.18
N THR A 36 18.01 -32.48 6.87
CA THR A 36 16.78 -33.00 6.27
C THR A 36 17.08 -34.22 5.41
N VAL A 37 16.40 -35.33 5.69
CA VAL A 37 16.41 -36.53 4.84
C VAL A 37 15.05 -36.68 4.19
N SER A 38 15.02 -36.82 2.88
CA SER A 38 13.81 -37.16 2.11
C SER A 38 14.08 -38.39 1.28
N ALA A 39 13.39 -39.49 1.56
CA ALA A 39 13.49 -40.72 0.76
C ALA A 39 12.15 -41.10 0.14
N ARG A 40 12.19 -41.56 -1.10
CA ARG A 40 11.07 -42.20 -1.78
C ARG A 40 11.57 -43.50 -2.41
N TYR A 41 10.88 -44.59 -2.08
CA TYR A 41 11.13 -45.90 -2.62
C TYR A 41 9.85 -46.42 -3.27
N ARG A 42 9.98 -47.02 -4.46
CA ARG A 42 8.92 -47.79 -5.11
C ARG A 42 9.51 -49.06 -5.69
N SER A 43 8.87 -50.20 -5.43
CA SER A 43 9.21 -51.44 -6.12
C SER A 43 7.99 -52.25 -6.52
N GLU A 44 8.12 -52.98 -7.63
CA GLU A 44 7.10 -53.90 -8.13
C GLU A 44 7.73 -55.28 -8.39
N MET A 45 7.14 -56.32 -7.82
CA MET A 45 7.45 -57.73 -8.12
C MET A 45 6.31 -58.36 -8.89
N ARG A 46 6.62 -59.09 -9.96
CA ARG A 46 5.66 -59.93 -10.69
C ARG A 46 6.07 -61.40 -10.60
N GLY A 47 5.29 -62.20 -9.89
CA GLY A 47 5.45 -63.65 -9.78
C GLY A 47 4.22 -64.39 -10.35
N ALA A 48 4.30 -65.72 -10.43
CA ALA A 48 3.29 -66.63 -11.03
C ALA A 48 1.86 -66.46 -10.46
N GLY A 49 1.15 -65.41 -10.89
CA GLY A 49 -0.21 -65.07 -10.48
C GLY A 49 -0.33 -63.98 -9.40
N ALA A 50 0.76 -63.29 -9.01
CA ALA A 50 0.70 -62.23 -8.01
C ALA A 50 1.56 -61.00 -8.33
N VAL A 51 1.04 -59.81 -8.02
CA VAL A 51 1.76 -58.52 -8.08
C VAL A 51 1.94 -57.97 -6.67
N LEU A 52 3.19 -57.75 -6.25
CA LEU A 52 3.51 -57.06 -5.00
C LEU A 52 4.01 -55.65 -5.34
N ARG A 53 3.33 -54.63 -4.83
CA ARG A 53 3.78 -53.23 -4.92
C ARG A 53 4.14 -52.74 -3.53
N SER A 54 5.32 -52.19 -3.37
CA SER A 54 5.71 -51.48 -2.16
C SER A 54 6.06 -50.03 -2.48
N SER A 55 5.66 -49.12 -1.60
CA SER A 55 6.15 -47.76 -1.59
C SER A 55 6.53 -47.35 -0.18
N ASP A 56 7.68 -46.69 -0.04
CA ASP A 56 8.16 -46.13 1.22
C ASP A 56 8.45 -44.65 1.02
N ALA A 57 8.01 -43.83 1.96
CA ALA A 57 8.25 -42.40 1.97
C ALA A 57 8.74 -41.99 3.35
N GLU A 58 9.91 -41.37 3.39
CA GLU A 58 10.53 -40.92 4.62
C GLU A 58 10.85 -39.43 4.55
N ARG A 59 10.57 -38.72 5.65
CA ARG A 59 11.01 -37.36 5.90
C ARG A 59 11.52 -37.28 7.32
N LEU A 60 12.78 -36.90 7.50
CA LEU A 60 13.37 -36.61 8.80
C LEU A 60 13.91 -35.19 8.75
N ARG A 61 13.56 -34.36 9.75
CA ARG A 61 14.15 -33.03 9.95
C ARG A 61 14.71 -32.96 11.36
N CYS A 62 15.97 -32.55 11.47
CA CYS A 62 16.64 -32.36 12.74
C CYS A 62 17.31 -30.99 12.79
N SER A 63 17.36 -30.43 13.99
CA SER A 63 18.00 -29.16 14.28
C SER A 63 18.92 -29.35 15.47
N PHE A 64 20.17 -28.91 15.35
CA PHE A 64 21.19 -29.05 16.38
C PHE A 64 21.75 -27.69 16.77
N ARG A 65 22.07 -27.53 18.05
CA ARG A 65 22.80 -26.37 18.57
C ARG A 65 23.85 -26.85 19.57
N LEU A 66 25.14 -26.67 19.22
CA LEU A 66 26.28 -27.13 20.01
C LEU A 66 27.24 -25.98 20.31
N THR A 67 27.98 -26.14 21.40
CA THR A 67 29.14 -25.33 21.74
C THR A 67 30.37 -26.23 21.70
N LEU A 68 31.24 -26.03 20.71
CA LEU A 68 32.46 -26.80 20.51
C LEU A 68 33.63 -26.06 21.12
N ARG A 69 34.48 -26.73 21.90
CA ARG A 69 35.65 -26.15 22.55
C ARG A 69 36.91 -26.80 22.02
N SER A 70 37.99 -26.04 21.94
CA SER A 70 39.27 -26.59 21.49
C SER A 70 39.76 -27.59 22.52
N ASP A 71 40.21 -28.75 22.05
CA ASP A 71 40.73 -29.81 22.91
C ASP A 71 42.16 -29.49 23.46
N GLY A 72 42.65 -28.28 23.21
CA GLY A 72 43.92 -27.77 23.76
C GLY A 72 45.18 -28.22 22.99
N GLY A 73 45.04 -29.08 21.98
CA GLY A 73 46.12 -29.61 21.14
C GLY A 73 46.29 -28.91 19.79
N GLY A 74 46.27 -27.57 19.75
CA GLY A 74 46.47 -26.83 18.50
C GLY A 74 47.85 -27.13 17.90
N HIS A 75 47.89 -27.83 16.78
CA HIS A 75 49.10 -28.01 15.96
C HIS A 75 49.17 -26.88 14.92
N GLU A 76 50.36 -26.59 14.39
CA GLU A 76 50.55 -25.54 13.37
C GLU A 76 49.72 -25.81 12.09
N ASP A 77 49.37 -27.07 11.84
CA ASP A 77 48.73 -27.53 10.60
C ASP A 77 47.19 -27.65 10.68
N GLY A 78 46.60 -27.54 11.88
CA GLY A 78 45.16 -27.72 12.06
C GLY A 78 44.71 -27.74 13.52
N ALA A 79 43.39 -27.72 13.73
CA ALA A 79 42.80 -27.77 15.06
C ALA A 79 41.48 -28.57 15.07
N GLU A 80 41.22 -29.19 16.22
CA GLU A 80 40.00 -29.95 16.50
C GLU A 80 39.24 -29.30 17.67
N TRP A 81 37.92 -29.29 17.55
CA TRP A 81 37.01 -28.86 18.59
C TRP A 81 35.94 -29.91 18.82
N SER A 82 35.66 -30.22 20.08
CA SER A 82 34.60 -31.15 20.47
C SER A 82 33.63 -30.48 21.45
N GLY A 83 32.39 -30.94 21.51
CA GLY A 83 31.43 -30.36 22.43
C GLY A 83 30.08 -31.05 22.47
N GLN A 84 29.26 -30.60 23.42
CA GLN A 84 27.91 -31.11 23.64
C GLN A 84 26.87 -30.00 23.43
N GLY A 85 25.62 -30.39 23.15
CA GLY A 85 24.54 -29.47 22.89
C GLY A 85 23.15 -30.09 23.00
N GLN A 86 22.18 -29.42 22.38
CA GLN A 86 20.80 -29.89 22.30
C GLN A 86 20.39 -30.03 20.84
N GLY A 87 19.68 -31.12 20.55
CA GLY A 87 19.03 -31.36 19.28
C GLY A 87 17.52 -31.45 19.45
N SER A 88 16.79 -31.15 18.38
CA SER A 88 15.39 -31.50 18.23
C SER A 88 15.18 -32.12 16.86
N GLY A 89 14.15 -32.95 16.73
CA GLY A 89 13.83 -33.54 15.44
C GLY A 89 12.38 -33.95 15.33
N ALA A 90 11.96 -34.11 14.08
CA ALA A 90 10.67 -34.67 13.70
C ALA A 90 10.87 -35.61 12.51
N GLY A 91 10.36 -36.82 12.64
CA GLY A 91 10.44 -37.86 11.61
C GLY A 91 9.07 -38.39 11.25
N TYR A 92 8.85 -38.57 9.96
CA TYR A 92 7.70 -39.24 9.37
C TYR A 92 8.18 -40.32 8.42
N ARG A 93 7.74 -41.55 8.61
CA ARG A 93 7.91 -42.63 7.63
C ARG A 93 6.59 -43.30 7.37
N ARG A 94 6.27 -43.51 6.09
CA ARG A 94 5.10 -44.27 5.65
C ARG A 94 5.56 -45.31 4.65
N SER A 95 5.43 -46.58 5.02
CA SER A 95 5.51 -47.66 4.06
C SER A 95 4.12 -48.24 3.80
N SER A 96 3.87 -48.62 2.55
CA SER A 96 2.66 -49.34 2.15
C SER A 96 3.01 -50.48 1.22
N GLU A 97 2.44 -51.65 1.50
CA GLU A 97 2.57 -52.85 0.68
C GLU A 97 1.20 -53.31 0.22
N VAL A 98 1.08 -53.59 -1.06
CA VAL A 98 -0.15 -54.10 -1.68
C VAL A 98 0.20 -55.39 -2.42
N ALA A 99 -0.37 -56.50 -1.94
CA ALA A 99 -0.32 -57.79 -2.62
C ALA A 99 -1.62 -58.05 -3.38
N LEU A 100 -1.52 -58.35 -4.67
CA LEU A 100 -2.64 -58.71 -5.54
C LEU A 100 -2.46 -60.15 -6.01
N GLY A 101 -3.19 -61.09 -5.43
CA GLY A 101 -3.15 -62.51 -5.81
C GLY A 101 -4.43 -63.25 -5.38
N GLY A 102 -4.95 -64.14 -6.21
CA GLY A 102 -6.12 -64.98 -5.87
C GLY A 102 -7.44 -64.22 -5.63
N GLY A 103 -7.60 -63.01 -6.17
CA GLY A 103 -8.84 -62.20 -6.02
C GLY A 103 -8.96 -61.43 -4.70
N GLN A 104 -7.97 -61.50 -3.80
CA GLN A 104 -7.94 -60.71 -2.56
C GLN A 104 -6.84 -59.65 -2.61
N ARG A 105 -7.19 -58.43 -2.15
CA ARG A 105 -6.26 -57.32 -1.96
C ARG A 105 -5.87 -57.25 -0.49
N GLN A 106 -4.59 -57.51 -0.18
CA GLN A 106 -4.06 -57.29 1.15
C GLN A 106 -3.24 -56.01 1.16
N GLU A 107 -3.64 -55.05 2.00
CA GLU A 107 -2.93 -53.80 2.20
C GLU A 107 -2.30 -53.77 3.60
N SER A 108 -1.02 -53.44 3.65
CA SER A 108 -0.29 -53.20 4.89
C SER A 108 0.22 -51.77 4.90
N THR A 109 0.01 -51.02 5.98
CA THR A 109 0.57 -49.66 6.15
C THR A 109 1.33 -49.59 7.47
N ASP A 110 2.60 -49.15 7.43
CA ASP A 110 3.43 -48.82 8.60
C ASP A 110 3.63 -47.30 8.63
N ARG A 111 3.13 -46.63 9.67
CA ARG A 111 3.29 -45.18 9.89
C ARG A 111 4.11 -44.97 11.14
N ARG A 112 5.25 -44.29 11.01
CA ARG A 112 6.12 -43.89 12.11
C ARG A 112 6.16 -42.38 12.22
N GLU A 113 5.84 -41.89 13.40
CA GLU A 113 5.98 -40.48 13.76
C GLU A 113 6.79 -40.40 15.02
N ALA A 114 7.87 -39.63 15.00
CA ALA A 114 8.70 -39.39 16.17
C ALA A 114 9.03 -37.90 16.25
N SER A 115 9.01 -37.35 17.46
CA SER A 115 9.52 -36.01 17.72
C SER A 115 10.08 -35.92 19.13
N GLY A 116 11.02 -35.02 19.37
CA GLY A 116 11.58 -34.86 20.71
C GLY A 116 12.80 -33.97 20.74
N ARG A 117 13.33 -33.81 21.96
CA ARG A 117 14.62 -33.18 22.22
C ARG A 117 15.60 -34.25 22.67
N PHE A 118 16.85 -34.14 22.24
CA PHE A 118 17.91 -35.07 22.58
C PHE A 118 19.21 -34.33 22.90
N ARG A 119 20.10 -34.98 23.64
CA ARG A 119 21.47 -34.50 23.78
C ARG A 119 22.23 -34.84 22.51
N THR A 120 23.21 -34.01 22.19
CA THR A 120 24.03 -34.19 21.01
C THR A 120 25.48 -33.90 21.34
N GLU A 121 26.38 -34.65 20.70
CA GLU A 121 27.82 -34.42 20.70
C GLU A 121 28.24 -34.06 19.29
N GLY A 122 29.28 -33.24 19.15
CA GLY A 122 29.80 -32.93 17.83
C GLY A 122 31.29 -32.63 17.84
N ARG A 123 31.89 -32.73 16.67
CA ARG A 123 33.30 -32.48 16.38
C ARG A 123 33.43 -31.60 15.16
N LEU A 124 34.37 -30.67 15.21
CA LEU A 124 34.79 -29.82 14.10
C LEU A 124 36.29 -30.01 13.89
N GLN A 125 36.69 -30.23 12.65
CA GLN A 125 38.08 -30.27 12.23
C GLN A 125 38.34 -29.17 11.22
N ILE A 126 39.43 -28.41 11.41
CA ILE A 126 39.92 -27.43 10.44
C ILE A 126 41.35 -27.83 10.05
N ASP A 127 41.56 -28.07 8.75
CA ASP A 127 42.87 -28.35 8.15
C ASP A 127 43.35 -27.10 7.40
N LEU A 128 44.38 -26.45 7.95
CA LEU A 128 44.91 -25.20 7.39
C LEU A 128 45.84 -25.45 6.20
N THR A 129 46.42 -26.65 6.12
CA THR A 129 47.31 -27.04 5.02
C THR A 129 46.49 -27.28 3.75
N GLN A 130 45.34 -27.93 3.88
CA GLN A 130 44.41 -28.17 2.77
C GLN A 130 43.45 -26.99 2.55
N GLY A 131 43.34 -26.09 3.53
CA GLY A 131 42.40 -24.97 3.50
C GLY A 131 40.95 -25.45 3.56
N THR A 132 40.67 -26.48 4.38
CA THR A 132 39.37 -27.14 4.48
C THR A 132 38.88 -27.26 5.92
N TYR A 133 37.59 -27.57 6.08
CA TYR A 133 36.96 -27.92 7.35
C TYR A 133 35.88 -28.98 7.16
N SER A 134 35.63 -29.79 8.19
CA SER A 134 34.55 -30.77 8.25
C SER A 134 33.98 -30.84 9.66
N PHE A 135 32.74 -31.31 9.79
CA PHE A 135 32.15 -31.54 11.12
C PHE A 135 31.24 -32.76 11.12
N GLU A 136 31.09 -33.32 12.32
CA GLU A 136 30.16 -34.41 12.61
C GLU A 136 29.36 -34.05 13.88
N VAL A 137 28.08 -34.37 13.87
CA VAL A 137 27.15 -34.19 14.98
C VAL A 137 26.37 -35.49 15.16
N GLN A 138 26.42 -36.04 16.36
CA GLN A 138 25.72 -37.26 16.76
C GLN A 138 24.64 -36.92 17.77
N GLY A 139 23.42 -37.41 17.56
CA GLY A 139 22.27 -37.18 18.44
C GLY A 139 21.89 -38.44 19.20
N GLU A 140 21.80 -38.37 20.53
CA GLU A 140 21.31 -39.47 21.35
C GLU A 140 19.87 -39.89 20.94
N GLU A 141 19.49 -41.12 21.27
CA GLU A 141 18.12 -41.63 21.09
C GLU A 141 17.12 -40.90 22.02
N GLY A 142 16.65 -39.72 21.61
CA GLY A 142 15.69 -38.93 22.39
C GLY A 142 14.43 -38.52 21.65
N MET A 143 14.29 -38.79 20.34
CA MET A 143 12.98 -38.69 19.69
C MET A 143 12.15 -39.91 20.06
N SER A 144 10.99 -39.69 20.67
CA SER A 144 10.02 -40.74 20.94
C SER A 144 8.84 -40.60 19.98
N GLY A 145 8.20 -41.72 19.68
CA GLY A 145 6.93 -41.65 19.02
C GLY A 145 6.32 -43.00 18.70
N THR A 146 5.29 -42.98 17.85
CA THR A 146 4.43 -44.13 17.64
C THR A 146 4.63 -44.73 16.27
N ARG A 147 4.77 -46.05 16.25
CA ARG A 147 4.73 -46.87 15.06
C ARG A 147 3.39 -47.58 15.00
N ARG A 148 2.56 -47.25 14.00
CA ARG A 148 1.27 -47.90 13.76
C ARG A 148 1.37 -48.83 12.57
N VAL A 149 1.07 -50.11 12.78
CA VAL A 149 1.04 -51.13 11.73
C VAL A 149 -0.39 -51.59 11.53
N HIS A 150 -0.91 -51.39 10.32
CA HIS A 150 -2.20 -51.91 9.89
C HIS A 150 -1.98 -53.09 8.97
N LYS A 151 -2.44 -54.29 9.34
CA LYS A 151 -2.33 -55.51 8.51
C LYS A 151 -3.60 -56.34 8.64
N ALA A 152 -4.27 -56.61 7.52
CA ALA A 152 -5.46 -57.48 7.45
C ALA A 152 -6.52 -57.16 8.55
N GLY A 153 -6.91 -55.88 8.66
CA GLY A 153 -7.92 -55.43 9.62
C GLY A 153 -7.44 -55.30 11.07
N HIS A 154 -6.20 -55.68 11.39
CA HIS A 154 -5.61 -55.53 12.72
C HIS A 154 -4.69 -54.31 12.78
N SER A 155 -4.76 -53.56 13.88
CA SER A 155 -3.92 -52.38 14.14
C SER A 155 -3.10 -52.61 15.41
N SER A 156 -1.77 -52.51 15.31
CA SER A 156 -0.86 -52.53 16.46
C SER A 156 -0.10 -51.21 16.55
N THR A 157 0.14 -50.74 17.78
CA THR A 157 0.90 -49.51 18.06
C THR A 157 2.11 -49.85 18.94
N PHE A 158 3.29 -49.43 18.51
CA PHE A 158 4.55 -49.60 19.25
C PHE A 158 5.16 -48.25 19.56
N GLN A 159 5.92 -48.17 20.66
CA GLN A 159 6.78 -47.03 20.95
C GLN A 159 8.14 -47.25 20.27
N GLU A 160 8.65 -46.24 19.58
CA GLU A 160 9.95 -46.27 18.91
C GLU A 160 10.79 -45.10 19.41
N LYS A 161 12.10 -45.35 19.58
CA LYS A 161 13.10 -44.32 19.83
C LYS A 161 13.96 -44.13 18.59
N ARG A 162 14.35 -42.90 18.31
CA ARG A 162 15.17 -42.58 17.15
C ARG A 162 16.19 -41.49 17.48
N GLY A 163 17.44 -41.70 17.05
CA GLY A 163 18.49 -40.67 17.06
C GLY A 163 18.52 -39.85 15.77
N CYS A 164 19.39 -38.86 15.71
CA CYS A 164 19.63 -38.11 14.49
C CYS A 164 21.07 -37.64 14.42
N ASP A 165 21.74 -37.94 13.32
CA ASP A 165 23.14 -37.59 13.09
C ASP A 165 23.24 -36.73 11.84
N ALA A 166 24.22 -35.85 11.80
CA ALA A 166 24.49 -34.97 10.66
C ALA A 166 26.00 -34.72 10.56
N GLY A 167 26.52 -34.71 9.34
CA GLY A 167 27.91 -34.35 9.10
C GLY A 167 28.08 -33.82 7.69
N ILE A 168 29.21 -33.19 7.46
CA ILE A 168 29.64 -32.79 6.12
C ILE A 168 31.09 -33.23 5.89
N PRO A 169 31.42 -33.66 4.67
CA PRO A 169 32.81 -33.88 4.28
C PRO A 169 33.53 -32.54 4.15
N ASP A 170 34.83 -32.59 3.87
CA ASP A 170 35.69 -31.41 3.75
C ASP A 170 35.11 -30.34 2.81
N GLN A 171 34.95 -29.15 3.37
CA GLN A 171 34.54 -27.92 2.70
C GLN A 171 35.70 -26.94 2.68
N ARG A 172 35.79 -26.10 1.65
CA ARG A 172 36.83 -25.05 1.61
C ARG A 172 36.60 -24.01 2.69
N LEU A 173 37.67 -23.61 3.39
CA LEU A 173 37.67 -22.44 4.26
C LEU A 173 37.39 -21.17 3.44
N PRO A 174 36.63 -20.22 3.99
CA PRO A 174 36.38 -18.96 3.30
C PRO A 174 37.66 -18.14 3.23
N THR A 175 37.86 -17.45 2.10
CA THR A 175 39.04 -16.59 1.87
C THR A 175 39.05 -15.34 2.75
N ARG A 176 37.91 -15.01 3.39
CA ARG A 176 37.71 -13.89 4.32
C ARG A 176 36.68 -14.30 5.36
N GLY A 177 36.83 -13.83 6.59
CA GLY A 177 35.89 -14.17 7.65
C GLY A 177 36.38 -15.28 8.56
N THR A 178 35.74 -15.42 9.73
CA THR A 178 35.87 -16.60 10.60
C THR A 178 34.55 -17.33 10.77
N VAL A 179 33.50 -16.97 10.04
CA VAL A 179 32.22 -17.69 10.04
C VAL A 179 32.28 -18.79 9.00
N LEU A 180 31.91 -20.02 9.38
CA LEU A 180 31.80 -21.16 8.48
C LEU A 180 30.33 -21.48 8.27
N GLU A 181 29.82 -21.35 7.05
CA GLU A 181 28.42 -21.64 6.75
C GLU A 181 28.29 -22.27 5.37
N GLY A 182 27.20 -23.00 5.15
CA GLY A 182 26.97 -23.64 3.86
C GLY A 182 25.73 -24.52 3.82
N THR A 183 25.54 -25.16 2.67
CA THR A 183 24.53 -26.18 2.43
C THR A 183 25.13 -27.27 1.57
N HIS A 184 24.92 -28.52 1.96
CA HIS A 184 25.41 -29.69 1.25
C HIS A 184 24.26 -30.65 1.00
N THR A 185 24.08 -31.05 -0.25
CA THR A 185 23.03 -31.97 -0.68
C THR A 185 23.66 -33.18 -1.35
N THR A 186 23.34 -34.37 -0.85
CA THR A 186 23.76 -35.65 -1.44
C THR A 186 22.56 -36.46 -1.88
N GLU A 187 22.68 -37.10 -3.03
CA GLU A 187 21.80 -38.19 -3.43
C GLU A 187 22.46 -39.49 -3.00
N GLU A 188 21.88 -40.15 -2.00
CA GLU A 188 22.36 -41.42 -1.50
C GLU A 188 21.54 -42.57 -2.12
N PRO A 189 22.17 -43.72 -2.42
CA PRO A 189 21.40 -44.94 -2.60
C PRO A 189 20.63 -45.26 -1.30
N PRO A 190 19.40 -45.81 -1.40
CA PRO A 190 18.66 -46.22 -0.21
C PRO A 190 19.46 -47.27 0.58
N THR A 191 19.43 -47.16 1.92
CA THR A 191 20.17 -48.06 2.83
C THR A 191 19.66 -49.50 2.82
N ALA A 192 18.47 -49.75 2.28
CA ALA A 192 17.98 -51.09 2.00
C ALA A 192 18.30 -51.46 0.54
N ALA A 193 19.24 -52.39 0.34
CA ALA A 193 19.48 -52.97 -0.97
C ALA A 193 18.17 -53.59 -1.48
N PRO A 194 17.69 -53.25 -2.69
CA PRO A 194 16.52 -53.91 -3.25
C PRO A 194 16.84 -55.41 -3.36
N ASN A 195 15.91 -56.28 -2.93
CA ASN A 195 16.07 -57.71 -3.12
C ASN A 195 16.42 -58.00 -4.59
N PRO A 196 17.46 -58.78 -4.88
CA PRO A 196 17.84 -59.10 -6.25
C PRO A 196 16.66 -59.74 -6.98
N GLY A 197 16.17 -59.09 -8.04
CA GLY A 197 14.98 -59.48 -8.81
C GLY A 197 13.83 -58.45 -8.83
N LEU A 198 13.96 -57.31 -8.14
CA LEU A 198 12.95 -56.23 -8.13
C LEU A 198 13.32 -55.07 -9.05
N ASN A 199 12.36 -54.60 -9.85
CA ASN A 199 12.43 -53.27 -10.46
C ASN A 199 12.14 -52.23 -9.38
N ALA A 200 13.20 -51.65 -8.81
CA ALA A 200 13.10 -50.65 -7.76
C ALA A 200 13.57 -49.27 -8.26
N GLN A 201 12.77 -48.24 -7.99
CA GLN A 201 13.18 -46.84 -8.10
C GLN A 201 13.30 -46.28 -6.69
N ALA A 202 14.47 -45.76 -6.36
CA ALA A 202 14.75 -45.20 -5.06
C ALA A 202 15.53 -43.91 -5.20
N THR A 203 15.06 -42.87 -4.52
CA THR A 203 15.76 -41.61 -4.41
C THR A 203 15.79 -41.23 -2.94
N ARG A 204 16.99 -41.05 -2.39
CA ARG A 204 17.19 -40.50 -1.04
C ARG A 204 18.03 -39.25 -1.14
N VAL A 205 17.43 -38.12 -0.84
CA VAL A 205 18.07 -36.81 -0.84
C VAL A 205 18.32 -36.43 0.61
N VAL A 206 19.58 -36.16 0.94
CA VAL A 206 20.01 -35.66 2.23
C VAL A 206 20.48 -34.23 2.06
N THR A 207 20.00 -33.30 2.87
CA THR A 207 20.40 -31.89 2.85
C THR A 207 20.78 -31.44 4.24
N THR A 208 22.02 -30.97 4.39
CA THR A 208 22.54 -30.40 5.63
C THR A 208 22.86 -28.94 5.41
N ARG A 209 22.29 -28.05 6.23
CA ARG A 209 22.60 -26.62 6.29
C ARG A 209 23.24 -26.30 7.64
N TRP A 210 24.27 -25.47 7.67
CA TRP A 210 24.98 -25.18 8.92
C TRP A 210 25.51 -23.75 9.00
N SER A 211 25.77 -23.32 10.24
CA SER A 211 26.60 -22.15 10.56
C SER A 211 27.45 -22.39 11.82
N LEU A 212 28.72 -21.99 11.79
CA LEU A 212 29.64 -21.98 12.93
C LEU A 212 30.12 -20.56 13.21
N HIS A 213 29.96 -20.12 14.45
CA HIS A 213 30.35 -18.80 14.92
C HIS A 213 31.37 -18.90 16.06
N PRO A 214 32.51 -18.20 16.03
CA PRO A 214 33.46 -18.20 17.14
C PRO A 214 32.84 -17.57 18.41
N VAL A 215 32.95 -18.25 19.56
CA VAL A 215 32.48 -17.83 20.88
C VAL A 215 33.65 -17.23 21.68
N GLY A 216 33.41 -16.15 22.43
CA GLY A 216 34.40 -15.54 23.33
C GLY A 216 35.13 -14.31 22.76
N ARG A 217 34.89 -13.91 21.51
CA ARG A 217 35.11 -12.50 21.13
C ARG A 217 33.89 -11.71 21.56
N VAL A 218 34.10 -10.64 22.32
CA VAL A 218 33.05 -9.71 22.77
C VAL A 218 32.09 -9.46 21.61
N ARG A 219 30.81 -9.81 21.80
CA ARG A 219 29.76 -9.59 20.80
C ARG A 219 29.69 -8.09 20.57
N THR A 220 30.37 -7.64 19.54
CA THR A 220 30.19 -6.29 19.04
C THR A 220 28.81 -6.27 18.40
N ARG A 221 27.97 -5.36 18.86
CA ARG A 221 26.63 -5.12 18.33
C ARG A 221 26.66 -3.86 17.49
N LEU A 222 25.96 -3.89 16.37
CA LEU A 222 25.67 -2.69 15.61
C LEU A 222 24.30 -2.20 16.06
N VAL A 223 24.21 -0.97 16.56
CA VAL A 223 22.96 -0.36 17.00
C VAL A 223 22.51 0.63 15.94
N ILE A 224 21.24 0.54 15.54
CA ILE A 224 20.57 1.47 14.63
C ILE A 224 19.77 2.45 15.50
N GLU A 225 20.26 3.68 15.61
CA GLU A 225 19.66 4.76 16.38
C GLU A 225 18.93 5.73 15.42
N PRO A 226 17.61 5.91 15.55
CA PRO A 226 16.91 6.95 14.79
C PRO A 226 17.46 8.33 15.14
N GLY A 227 17.51 9.23 14.17
CA GLY A 227 18.00 10.58 14.39
C GLY A 227 16.98 11.48 15.10
N PRO A 228 17.38 12.73 15.40
CA PRO A 228 16.46 13.73 15.96
C PRO A 228 15.21 13.90 15.09
N GLY A 229 14.05 14.00 15.74
CA GLY A 229 12.76 14.22 15.08
C GLY A 229 12.10 12.98 14.47
N TYR A 230 12.66 11.78 14.67
CA TYR A 230 12.10 10.51 14.15
C TYR A 230 10.62 10.30 14.50
N GLU A 231 10.25 10.54 15.77
CA GLU A 231 8.87 10.37 16.27
C GLU A 231 7.85 11.28 15.58
N THR A 232 8.30 12.35 14.90
CA THR A 232 7.45 13.32 14.21
C THR A 232 7.79 13.45 12.74
N TRP A 233 8.69 12.60 12.22
CA TRP A 233 9.16 12.71 10.85
C TRP A 233 8.12 12.15 9.89
N LEU A 234 7.73 12.95 8.91
CA LEU A 234 6.91 12.54 7.80
C LEU A 234 7.75 12.60 6.51
N PRO A 235 7.62 11.60 5.63
CA PRO A 235 8.23 11.66 4.31
C PRO A 235 7.58 12.80 3.51
N GLU A 236 8.39 13.50 2.72
CA GLU A 236 7.91 14.54 1.82
C GLU A 236 8.52 14.30 0.45
N GLY A 237 7.74 14.45 -0.61
CA GLY A 237 8.25 14.44 -1.98
C GLY A 237 8.80 15.80 -2.42
N SER A 238 9.41 15.87 -3.61
CA SER A 238 9.93 17.14 -4.14
C SER A 238 9.80 17.22 -5.67
N ASP A 239 9.45 18.40 -6.17
CA ASP A 239 9.37 18.73 -7.60
C ASP A 239 10.75 19.00 -8.25
N GLY A 240 11.81 19.10 -7.45
CA GLY A 240 13.14 19.49 -7.91
C GLY A 240 13.86 18.39 -8.71
N PRO A 241 14.82 18.74 -9.58
CA PRO A 241 15.63 17.77 -10.31
C PRO A 241 16.42 16.91 -9.30
N GLN A 242 15.98 15.66 -9.17
CA GLN A 242 16.40 14.59 -8.26
C GLN A 242 15.59 14.37 -6.97
N GLY A 243 14.46 15.01 -6.71
CA GLY A 243 13.57 14.55 -5.62
C GLY A 243 14.19 14.69 -4.23
N VAL A 244 14.75 15.86 -3.91
CA VAL A 244 15.24 16.15 -2.55
C VAL A 244 14.02 16.48 -1.68
N GLY A 245 13.26 15.45 -1.35
CA GLY A 245 12.21 15.53 -0.36
C GLY A 245 12.78 15.61 1.06
N ALA A 246 11.95 15.31 2.06
CA ALA A 246 12.40 15.28 3.44
C ALA A 246 13.55 14.27 3.63
N VAL A 247 14.52 14.64 4.46
CA VAL A 247 15.65 13.77 4.83
C VAL A 247 15.52 13.37 6.29
N HIS A 248 15.64 12.07 6.57
CA HIS A 248 15.83 11.57 7.92
C HIS A 248 17.25 11.06 8.09
N THR A 249 17.85 11.34 9.24
CA THR A 249 19.22 10.89 9.53
C THR A 249 19.17 9.69 10.47
N VAL A 250 19.87 8.62 10.15
CA VAL A 250 20.01 7.44 11.01
C VAL A 250 21.45 7.32 11.48
N ARG A 251 21.65 7.11 12.78
CA ARG A 251 22.95 6.91 13.38
C ARG A 251 23.21 5.42 13.59
N LEU A 252 24.36 4.96 13.14
CA LEU A 252 24.81 3.58 13.35
C LEU A 252 25.96 3.60 14.35
N ARG A 253 25.89 2.79 15.40
CA ARG A 253 26.93 2.74 16.44
C ARG A 253 27.34 1.32 16.78
N LEU A 254 28.63 1.02 16.67
CA LEU A 254 29.19 -0.20 17.21
C LEU A 254 29.34 -0.07 18.72
N THR A 255 28.86 -1.09 19.45
CA THR A 255 28.97 -1.19 20.90
C THR A 255 29.36 -2.60 21.29
N ASP A 256 29.83 -2.80 22.52
CA ASP A 256 29.94 -4.14 23.07
C ASP A 256 28.60 -4.69 23.60
N ALA A 257 28.62 -5.89 24.17
CA ALA A 257 27.44 -6.52 24.78
C ALA A 257 26.84 -5.71 25.95
N ASN A 258 27.57 -4.77 26.52
CA ASN A 258 27.12 -3.89 27.62
C ASN A 258 26.74 -2.48 27.14
N GLY A 259 26.83 -2.20 25.83
CA GLY A 259 26.52 -0.88 25.26
C GLY A 259 27.67 0.13 25.38
N THR A 260 28.87 -0.31 25.78
CA THR A 260 30.07 0.50 25.90
C THR A 260 30.91 0.47 24.62
N ALA A 261 32.08 1.12 24.62
CA ALA A 261 32.96 1.19 23.46
C ALA A 261 33.32 -0.21 22.95
N PRO A 262 33.21 -0.46 21.63
CA PRO A 262 33.46 -1.77 21.07
C PRO A 262 34.97 -2.07 21.13
N ARG A 263 35.31 -3.34 21.38
CA ARG A 263 36.72 -3.78 21.34
C ARG A 263 37.24 -4.00 19.92
N GLN A 264 36.36 -3.95 18.92
CA GLN A 264 36.67 -4.17 17.50
C GLN A 264 36.04 -3.06 16.68
N ALA A 265 36.80 -2.52 15.72
CA ALA A 265 36.26 -1.64 14.69
C ALA A 265 35.61 -2.48 13.57
N ALA A 266 34.70 -1.85 12.81
CA ALA A 266 34.27 -2.42 11.53
C ALA A 266 35.42 -2.34 10.51
N SER A 267 35.61 -3.36 9.68
CA SER A 267 36.33 -3.25 8.41
C SER A 267 35.45 -2.63 7.31
N ARG A 268 34.13 -2.81 7.40
CA ARG A 268 33.15 -2.29 6.44
C ARG A 268 31.76 -2.24 7.07
N VAL A 269 30.94 -1.27 6.70
CA VAL A 269 29.51 -1.27 7.07
C VAL A 269 28.66 -1.26 5.81
N ARG A 270 27.66 -2.13 5.76
CA ARG A 270 26.65 -2.20 4.71
C ARG A 270 25.32 -1.75 5.29
N VAL A 271 24.64 -0.86 4.60
CA VAL A 271 23.29 -0.37 4.95
C VAL A 271 22.39 -0.58 3.76
N ARG A 272 21.17 -1.07 3.98
CA ARG A 272 20.22 -1.33 2.91
C ARG A 272 18.85 -0.80 3.29
N LEU A 273 18.12 -0.34 2.28
CA LEU A 273 16.69 -0.12 2.36
C LEU A 273 15.98 -1.36 1.79
N THR A 274 14.97 -1.84 2.52
CA THR A 274 14.12 -2.98 2.17
C THR A 274 12.65 -2.58 2.29
N GLN A 275 11.75 -3.33 1.65
CA GLN A 275 10.31 -3.04 1.65
C GLN A 275 9.97 -1.60 1.23
N VAL A 276 10.80 -1.01 0.35
CA VAL A 276 10.64 0.38 -0.07
C VAL A 276 9.48 0.51 -1.06
N SER A 277 8.59 1.46 -0.80
CA SER A 277 7.49 1.81 -1.69
C SER A 277 7.99 2.33 -3.04
N ARG A 278 7.13 2.22 -4.06
CA ARG A 278 7.43 2.59 -5.46
C ARG A 278 6.21 3.22 -6.10
N GLU A 279 5.59 4.11 -5.35
CA GLU A 279 4.35 4.73 -5.77
C GLU A 279 4.59 5.59 -7.02
N ARG A 280 3.57 5.68 -7.88
CA ARG A 280 3.70 6.47 -9.09
C ARG A 280 3.65 7.95 -8.72
N GLY A 281 4.74 8.66 -8.97
CA GLY A 281 4.82 10.11 -8.72
C GLY A 281 5.45 10.44 -7.37
N THR A 282 5.09 11.61 -6.84
CA THR A 282 5.49 12.09 -5.51
C THR A 282 4.31 12.20 -4.55
N SER A 283 3.08 12.26 -5.08
CA SER A 283 1.80 12.22 -4.38
C SER A 283 0.77 11.54 -5.28
N LEU A 284 -0.48 11.35 -4.83
CA LEU A 284 -1.52 10.64 -5.60
C LEU A 284 -1.68 11.11 -7.05
N ASN A 285 -1.59 12.42 -7.27
CA ASN A 285 -1.96 13.05 -8.52
C ASN A 285 -0.81 13.82 -9.21
N TRP A 286 0.41 13.74 -8.68
CA TRP A 286 1.53 14.53 -9.17
C TRP A 286 2.89 13.80 -9.04
N PRO A 287 3.83 14.00 -9.98
CA PRO A 287 3.62 14.56 -11.31
C PRO A 287 2.76 13.63 -12.16
N ARG A 288 2.04 14.22 -13.12
CA ARG A 288 1.11 13.52 -14.01
C ARG A 288 1.68 12.27 -14.70
N HIS A 289 2.98 12.29 -14.99
CA HIS A 289 3.73 11.19 -15.58
C HIS A 289 4.86 10.72 -14.65
N GLY A 290 4.54 10.58 -13.36
CA GLY A 290 5.43 9.98 -12.37
C GLY A 290 5.93 8.60 -12.79
N ASN A 291 7.15 8.29 -12.36
CA ASN A 291 7.75 6.96 -12.47
C ASN A 291 7.56 6.19 -11.14
N THR A 292 8.03 4.94 -11.11
CA THR A 292 7.98 4.04 -9.95
C THR A 292 9.38 3.75 -9.39
N SER A 293 10.25 4.77 -9.41
CA SER A 293 11.54 4.67 -8.71
C SER A 293 11.30 4.43 -7.21
N PRO A 294 12.29 3.89 -6.47
CA PRO A 294 12.14 3.75 -5.02
C PRO A 294 11.87 5.09 -4.34
N ASP A 295 10.89 5.11 -3.43
CA ASP A 295 10.48 6.34 -2.75
C ASP A 295 11.40 6.72 -1.58
N LEU A 296 12.17 5.76 -1.06
CA LEU A 296 13.27 6.01 -0.12
C LEU A 296 14.59 5.62 -0.74
N PHE A 297 15.63 6.44 -0.59
CA PHE A 297 16.93 6.15 -1.19
C PHE A 297 18.08 6.89 -0.48
N PHE A 298 19.30 6.39 -0.70
CA PHE A 298 20.55 7.00 -0.30
C PHE A 298 21.16 7.82 -1.45
N ARG A 299 21.97 8.83 -1.11
CA ARG A 299 22.76 9.61 -2.07
C ARG A 299 24.25 9.60 -1.73
N SER A 300 25.07 9.86 -2.75
CA SER A 300 26.49 10.08 -2.56
C SER A 300 26.83 11.43 -1.94
N GLN A 301 26.06 12.48 -2.29
CA GLN A 301 26.27 13.81 -1.77
C GLN A 301 25.91 13.87 -0.27
N GLY A 302 26.86 14.33 0.55
CA GLY A 302 26.66 14.47 2.00
C GLY A 302 26.84 13.19 2.81
N GLN A 303 27.16 12.05 2.18
CA GLN A 303 27.47 10.82 2.90
C GLN A 303 28.95 10.74 3.25
N GLU A 304 29.27 10.91 4.53
CA GLU A 304 30.62 10.71 5.03
C GLU A 304 31.01 9.21 5.02
N GLY A 305 32.25 8.92 4.62
CA GLY A 305 32.79 7.56 4.60
C GLY A 305 32.14 6.65 3.56
N LEU A 306 31.54 7.19 2.50
CA LEU A 306 30.98 6.39 1.41
C LEU A 306 32.08 5.74 0.57
N VAL A 307 32.07 4.41 0.50
CA VAL A 307 32.88 3.63 -0.44
C VAL A 307 32.12 3.43 -1.74
N GLU A 308 30.86 3.05 -1.65
CA GLU A 308 30.08 2.59 -2.81
C GLU A 308 28.58 2.78 -2.59
N LEU A 309 27.88 3.21 -3.63
CA LEU A 309 26.43 3.27 -3.69
C LEU A 309 25.94 2.29 -4.76
N ARG A 310 25.01 1.40 -4.41
CA ARG A 310 24.53 0.32 -5.28
C ARG A 310 23.02 0.37 -5.48
N ASP A 311 22.55 -0.42 -6.42
CA ASP A 311 21.12 -0.71 -6.66
C ASP A 311 20.25 0.55 -6.81
N GLY A 312 20.79 1.57 -7.48
CA GLY A 312 20.07 2.84 -7.67
C GLY A 312 19.83 3.62 -6.38
N GLY A 313 20.70 3.47 -5.37
CA GLY A 313 20.59 4.17 -4.09
C GLY A 313 19.89 3.35 -2.99
N GLN A 314 19.74 2.03 -3.16
CA GLN A 314 19.09 1.16 -2.16
C GLN A 314 20.08 0.46 -1.23
N GLU A 315 21.36 0.45 -1.58
CA GLU A 315 22.43 -0.10 -0.74
C GLU A 315 23.61 0.86 -0.67
N LEU A 316 24.07 1.10 0.55
CA LEU A 316 25.17 1.96 0.90
C LEU A 316 26.29 1.10 1.48
N ILE A 317 27.51 1.29 0.99
CA ILE A 317 28.69 0.69 1.60
C ILE A 317 29.59 1.78 2.16
N LEU A 318 29.85 1.70 3.46
CA LEU A 318 30.64 2.65 4.22
C LEU A 318 32.00 2.07 4.60
N GLU A 319 32.97 2.98 4.71
CA GLU A 319 34.32 2.73 5.17
C GLU A 319 34.30 2.21 6.61
N GLY A 320 35.18 1.24 6.87
CA GLY A 320 35.48 0.78 8.22
C GLY A 320 36.39 1.74 8.99
N GLY A 321 37.07 1.22 10.00
CA GLY A 321 37.99 1.98 10.87
C GLY A 321 37.31 2.93 11.85
N ARG A 322 35.97 3.00 11.82
CA ARG A 322 35.13 3.82 12.68
C ARG A 322 34.25 2.94 13.58
N THR A 323 33.69 3.56 14.61
CA THR A 323 32.70 2.93 15.50
C THR A 323 31.32 3.57 15.36
N GLU A 324 31.20 4.57 14.50
CA GLU A 324 29.98 5.35 14.32
C GLU A 324 29.85 5.87 12.89
N TRP A 325 28.62 5.89 12.38
CA TRP A 325 28.27 6.45 11.07
C TRP A 325 26.94 7.19 11.14
N THR A 326 26.79 8.16 10.26
CA THR A 326 25.57 8.94 10.07
C THR A 326 25.10 8.74 8.65
N VAL A 327 23.84 8.31 8.48
CA VAL A 327 23.28 7.90 7.20
C VAL A 327 22.02 8.73 6.92
N PRO A 328 22.05 9.70 5.99
CA PRO A 328 20.87 10.40 5.53
C PRO A 328 20.09 9.52 4.55
N VAL A 329 18.79 9.37 4.82
CA VAL A 329 17.81 8.70 3.97
C VAL A 329 16.87 9.77 3.42
N TYR A 330 16.71 9.78 2.11
CA TYR A 330 15.89 10.77 1.40
C TYR A 330 14.56 10.15 0.99
N ALA A 331 13.47 10.91 1.11
CA ALA A 331 12.18 10.58 0.56
C ALA A 331 11.96 11.25 -0.81
N ASN A 332 11.27 10.56 -1.72
CA ASN A 332 10.82 11.07 -3.01
C ASN A 332 9.29 11.21 -3.09
N ASP A 333 8.56 10.53 -2.21
CA ASP A 333 7.10 10.50 -2.19
C ASP A 333 6.58 10.88 -0.80
N PHE A 334 5.43 11.54 -0.74
CA PHE A 334 4.77 11.92 0.52
C PHE A 334 4.19 10.70 1.24
N GLY A 335 3.94 9.58 0.57
CA GLY A 335 3.55 8.30 1.16
C GLY A 335 4.70 7.32 1.34
N ALA A 336 5.96 7.76 1.19
CA ALA A 336 7.11 6.86 1.17
C ALA A 336 7.22 6.02 2.46
N TYR A 337 7.41 4.71 2.31
CA TYR A 337 7.69 3.82 3.43
C TYR A 337 8.79 2.81 3.09
N GLY A 338 9.41 2.24 4.11
CA GLY A 338 10.37 1.15 3.99
C GLY A 338 11.08 0.86 5.30
N GLU A 339 12.07 -0.02 5.24
CA GLU A 339 12.84 -0.48 6.39
C GLU A 339 14.34 -0.30 6.13
N LEU A 340 15.08 0.20 7.11
CA LEU A 340 16.53 0.26 7.09
C LEU A 340 17.13 -0.90 7.88
N ILE A 341 17.98 -1.68 7.23
CA ILE A 341 18.82 -2.71 7.85
C ILE A 341 20.29 -2.34 7.72
N ALA A 342 21.10 -2.73 8.71
CA ALA A 342 22.53 -2.47 8.69
C ALA A 342 23.33 -3.69 9.15
N GLN A 343 24.53 -3.85 8.61
CA GLN A 343 25.46 -4.92 8.95
C GLN A 343 26.89 -4.37 8.98
N ALA A 344 27.66 -4.71 10.01
CA ALA A 344 29.07 -4.39 10.09
C ALA A 344 29.92 -5.66 9.96
N GLU A 345 30.82 -5.67 8.98
CA GLU A 345 31.94 -6.61 8.92
C GLU A 345 33.00 -6.13 9.91
N LEU A 346 33.39 -6.96 10.88
CA LEU A 346 34.35 -6.63 11.93
C LEU A 346 35.78 -6.99 11.49
N VAL A 347 36.76 -6.21 11.94
CA VAL A 347 38.17 -6.55 11.77
C VAL A 347 38.44 -7.91 12.45
N GLY A 348 38.87 -8.90 11.65
CA GLY A 348 39.02 -10.30 12.08
C GLY A 348 37.90 -11.23 11.63
N GLY A 349 36.95 -10.74 10.81
CA GLY A 349 36.08 -11.58 10.02
C GLY A 349 34.74 -11.99 10.65
N GLY A 350 34.35 -11.32 11.75
CA GLY A 350 33.01 -11.45 12.32
C GLY A 350 32.01 -10.52 11.63
N VAL A 351 30.71 -10.77 11.85
CA VAL A 351 29.63 -9.90 11.36
C VAL A 351 28.75 -9.51 12.54
N ALA A 352 28.53 -8.21 12.71
CA ALA A 352 27.54 -7.67 13.64
C ALA A 352 26.30 -7.22 12.85
N GLN A 353 25.15 -7.83 13.13
CA GLN A 353 23.87 -7.37 12.58
C GLN A 353 23.38 -6.15 13.36
N GLY A 354 22.72 -5.24 12.64
CA GLY A 354 22.09 -4.06 13.19
C GLY A 354 20.86 -4.42 14.04
N GLU A 355 20.75 -3.81 15.22
CA GLU A 355 19.59 -3.92 16.10
C GLU A 355 19.04 -2.51 16.37
N ARG A 356 17.72 -2.32 16.30
CA ARG A 356 17.06 -1.05 16.64
C ARG A 356 17.35 -0.69 18.10
N ALA A 357 17.78 0.54 18.32
CA ALA A 357 18.00 1.08 19.67
C ALA A 357 16.72 0.98 20.51
N GLY A 358 16.85 0.49 21.75
CA GLY A 358 15.71 0.32 22.66
C GLY A 358 14.86 -0.94 22.43
N SER A 359 15.05 -1.65 21.31
CA SER A 359 14.27 -2.84 20.95
C SER A 359 15.17 -4.00 20.51
N PRO A 360 15.92 -4.63 21.44
CA PRO A 360 16.81 -5.75 21.11
C PRO A 360 16.06 -6.88 20.40
N GLY A 361 16.61 -7.38 19.30
CA GLY A 361 15.99 -8.42 18.47
C GLY A 361 15.20 -7.90 17.26
N HIS A 362 14.92 -6.59 17.17
CA HIS A 362 14.41 -5.98 15.96
C HIS A 362 15.58 -5.56 15.06
N SER A 363 15.74 -6.22 13.91
CA SER A 363 16.90 -6.06 13.04
C SER A 363 16.77 -4.93 12.02
N PHE A 364 15.73 -4.13 12.12
CA PHE A 364 15.41 -3.06 11.17
C PHE A 364 14.84 -1.82 11.89
N LEU A 365 14.89 -0.69 11.20
CA LEU A 365 14.22 0.56 11.58
C LEU A 365 13.23 0.94 10.48
N SER A 366 11.93 1.00 10.78
CA SER A 366 10.92 1.53 9.85
C SER A 366 11.21 3.00 9.55
N LEU A 367 11.00 3.42 8.30
CA LEU A 367 11.08 4.80 7.86
C LEU A 367 9.85 5.10 7.00
N PRO A 368 8.93 5.99 7.42
CA PRO A 368 8.85 6.65 8.73
C PRO A 368 8.61 5.68 9.89
N LYS A 369 8.52 6.21 11.11
CA LYS A 369 8.08 5.41 12.25
C LYS A 369 6.68 4.85 11.98
N ASP A 370 6.59 3.53 12.02
CA ASP A 370 5.39 2.73 11.75
C ASP A 370 5.49 1.50 12.66
N ASP A 371 4.97 1.62 13.89
CA ASP A 371 5.04 0.55 14.89
C ASP A 371 3.88 -0.46 14.72
N ASN A 372 2.81 -0.11 13.99
CA ASN A 372 1.67 -1.00 13.71
C ASN A 372 1.80 -1.74 12.36
N HIS A 373 2.82 -1.41 11.56
CA HIS A 373 3.15 -1.98 10.26
C HIS A 373 2.07 -1.78 9.17
N ASN A 374 1.38 -0.65 9.22
CA ASN A 374 0.33 -0.31 8.24
C ASN A 374 0.81 0.61 7.10
N ARG A 375 2.11 0.92 7.05
CA ARG A 375 2.75 1.79 6.03
C ARG A 375 2.40 3.28 6.15
N ILE A 376 1.73 3.66 7.24
CA ILE A 376 1.37 5.04 7.56
C ILE A 376 2.26 5.48 8.73
N ALA A 377 2.70 6.74 8.73
CA ALA A 377 3.49 7.25 9.83
C ALA A 377 2.64 7.38 11.10
N ASP A 378 3.10 6.81 12.22
CA ASP A 378 2.48 6.97 13.55
C ASP A 378 2.25 8.45 13.89
N ALA A 379 3.16 9.32 13.44
CA ALA A 379 3.09 10.77 13.65
C ALA A 379 1.86 11.41 13.00
N TRP A 380 1.48 10.96 11.80
CA TRP A 380 0.28 11.46 11.12
C TRP A 380 -0.97 10.88 11.78
N GLU A 381 -1.00 9.58 12.07
CA GLU A 381 -2.12 8.94 12.78
C GLU A 381 -2.39 9.60 14.13
N ALA A 382 -1.34 9.95 14.89
CA ALA A 382 -1.50 10.64 16.16
C ALA A 382 -2.13 12.04 16.01
N SER A 383 -1.93 12.68 14.85
CA SER A 383 -2.44 14.02 14.56
C SER A 383 -3.90 14.03 14.10
N VAL A 384 -4.30 13.03 13.30
CA VAL A 384 -5.68 12.94 12.77
C VAL A 384 -6.57 12.01 13.59
N ARG A 385 -6.00 10.96 14.18
CA ARG A 385 -6.66 9.89 14.95
C ARG A 385 -7.78 9.24 14.13
N PRO A 386 -7.43 8.48 13.08
CA PRO A 386 -8.42 7.87 12.22
C PRO A 386 -9.27 6.85 13.00
N ALA A 387 -10.48 6.59 12.51
CA ALA A 387 -11.39 5.62 13.14
C ALA A 387 -10.85 4.18 13.05
N SER A 388 -10.14 3.89 11.96
CA SER A 388 -9.47 2.62 11.66
C SER A 388 -7.96 2.86 11.47
N ALA A 389 -7.14 1.85 11.78
CA ALA A 389 -5.71 1.84 11.46
C ALA A 389 -5.41 0.99 10.20
N ASP A 390 -6.44 0.49 9.53
CA ASP A 390 -6.32 -0.26 8.29
C ASP A 390 -6.05 0.73 7.12
N PRO A 391 -4.95 0.58 6.38
CA PRO A 391 -4.58 1.52 5.31
C PRO A 391 -5.54 1.48 4.11
N GLU A 392 -6.36 0.43 4.00
CA GLU A 392 -7.32 0.23 2.90
C GLU A 392 -8.72 0.73 3.22
N THR A 393 -9.02 1.08 4.48
CA THR A 393 -10.34 1.59 4.87
C THR A 393 -10.56 3.03 4.44
N ASP A 394 -11.82 3.34 4.13
CA ASP A 394 -12.37 4.65 3.75
C ASP A 394 -13.51 4.96 4.74
N ASP A 395 -13.11 5.21 6.00
CA ASP A 395 -14.02 5.31 7.15
C ASP A 395 -14.26 6.78 7.54
N ASP A 396 -14.52 7.66 6.56
CA ASP A 396 -14.93 9.05 6.82
C ASP A 396 -16.37 9.11 7.38
N ASP A 397 -16.55 8.63 8.60
CA ASP A 397 -17.85 8.23 9.13
C ASP A 397 -18.66 9.40 9.76
N THR A 398 -18.51 10.64 9.25
CA THR A 398 -19.09 11.82 9.94
C THR A 398 -20.17 12.60 9.20
N SER A 399 -20.33 12.47 7.88
CA SER A 399 -21.42 13.16 7.18
C SER A 399 -22.71 12.34 7.25
N GLN A 400 -23.60 12.73 8.17
CA GLN A 400 -24.98 12.23 8.16
C GLN A 400 -25.61 12.49 6.78
N GLY A 401 -25.95 11.43 6.05
CA GLY A 401 -26.74 11.52 4.81
C GLY A 401 -26.04 11.05 3.53
N LEU A 402 -24.81 10.54 3.59
CA LEU A 402 -24.24 9.80 2.46
C LEU A 402 -24.74 8.35 2.45
N GLU A 403 -25.08 7.83 1.27
CA GLU A 403 -25.53 6.44 1.10
C GLU A 403 -24.42 5.41 1.40
N ARG A 404 -23.16 5.85 1.38
CA ARG A 404 -21.98 5.04 1.71
C ARG A 404 -21.06 5.84 2.65
N PRO A 405 -20.43 5.17 3.63
CA PRO A 405 -19.30 5.76 4.37
C PRO A 405 -18.18 6.09 3.39
N GLY A 406 -17.44 7.16 3.66
CA GLY A 406 -16.26 7.49 2.89
C GLY A 406 -16.46 8.44 1.71
N ASP A 407 -15.35 8.98 1.22
CA ASP A 407 -15.27 9.78 -0.01
C ASP A 407 -14.65 9.02 -1.20
N GLY A 408 -14.25 7.77 -0.97
CA GLY A 408 -13.62 6.87 -1.91
C GLY A 408 -12.08 6.85 -1.85
N LEU A 409 -11.46 7.58 -0.91
CA LEU A 409 -10.03 7.52 -0.64
C LEU A 409 -9.71 6.59 0.52
N SER A 410 -8.72 5.73 0.33
CA SER A 410 -8.23 4.92 1.45
C SER A 410 -7.45 5.79 2.45
N LEU A 411 -7.35 5.32 3.69
CA LEU A 411 -6.56 5.98 4.73
C LEU A 411 -5.09 6.22 4.32
N TYR A 412 -4.49 5.28 3.57
CA TYR A 412 -3.16 5.46 3.00
C TYR A 412 -3.13 6.53 1.90
N GLU A 413 -4.17 6.63 1.09
CA GLU A 413 -4.28 7.65 0.04
C GLU A 413 -4.43 9.05 0.65
N GLU A 414 -5.27 9.20 1.67
CA GLU A 414 -5.39 10.43 2.44
C GLU A 414 -4.10 10.82 3.15
N TYR A 415 -3.41 9.83 3.73
CA TYR A 415 -2.07 10.00 4.26
C TYR A 415 -1.14 10.49 3.16
N ARG A 416 -0.95 9.75 2.07
CA ARG A 416 -0.06 10.10 0.95
C ARG A 416 -0.39 11.48 0.37
N GLY A 417 -1.66 11.84 0.35
CA GLY A 417 -2.16 13.14 0.00
C GLY A 417 -2.00 13.49 -1.48
N LEU A 418 -2.34 14.72 -1.82
CA LEU A 418 -2.39 15.19 -3.20
C LEU A 418 -2.02 16.66 -3.34
N ARG A 419 -1.85 17.09 -4.59
CA ARG A 419 -1.61 18.47 -4.97
C ARG A 419 -2.92 19.15 -5.36
N THR A 420 -3.18 20.31 -4.81
CA THR A 420 -4.35 21.14 -5.13
C THR A 420 -3.91 22.44 -5.78
N ALA A 421 -4.84 23.22 -6.32
CA ALA A 421 -4.56 24.55 -6.84
C ALA A 421 -4.03 25.49 -5.74
N ASP A 422 -4.42 25.25 -4.49
CA ASP A 422 -4.06 26.08 -3.35
C ASP A 422 -2.85 25.54 -2.56
N HIS A 423 -2.45 24.28 -2.77
CA HIS A 423 -1.35 23.63 -2.04
C HIS A 423 -0.48 22.77 -2.96
N ALA A 424 0.84 22.94 -2.86
CA ALA A 424 1.81 22.08 -3.57
C ALA A 424 1.70 20.60 -3.15
N HIS A 425 1.30 20.35 -1.91
CA HIS A 425 0.88 19.06 -1.38
C HIS A 425 0.01 19.29 -0.14
N ARG A 426 -0.94 18.39 0.10
CA ARG A 426 -1.74 18.33 1.32
C ARG A 426 -2.09 16.87 1.61
N ARG A 427 -1.84 16.43 2.84
CA ARG A 427 -2.46 15.24 3.42
C ARG A 427 -3.89 15.58 3.84
N LEU A 428 -4.78 14.62 3.72
CA LEU A 428 -6.20 14.78 4.00
C LEU A 428 -6.54 14.41 5.45
N ASP A 429 -7.79 14.64 5.84
CA ASP A 429 -8.28 14.38 7.19
C ASP A 429 -9.33 13.25 7.14
N PRO A 430 -9.00 12.01 7.58
CA PRO A 430 -9.81 10.78 7.48
C PRO A 430 -11.07 10.76 8.36
N ARG A 431 -11.55 11.94 8.69
CA ARG A 431 -12.72 12.20 9.53
C ARG A 431 -13.71 13.09 8.80
N VAL A 432 -13.31 13.67 7.67
CA VAL A 432 -14.06 14.66 6.92
C VAL A 432 -14.00 14.27 5.46
N PRO A 433 -15.12 13.91 4.83
CA PRO A 433 -15.13 13.58 3.41
C PRO A 433 -14.58 14.74 2.57
N ASP A 434 -13.80 14.43 1.54
CA ASP A 434 -13.25 15.39 0.61
C ASP A 434 -13.97 15.36 -0.77
N LEU A 435 -14.04 16.54 -1.40
CA LEU A 435 -14.55 16.70 -2.75
C LEU A 435 -13.58 17.52 -3.59
N PHE A 436 -13.10 16.95 -4.68
CA PHE A 436 -12.20 17.64 -5.59
C PHE A 436 -12.96 18.25 -6.77
N ILE A 437 -12.69 19.50 -7.12
CA ILE A 437 -13.30 20.14 -8.28
C ILE A 437 -12.26 20.87 -9.13
N VAL A 438 -12.38 20.80 -10.44
CA VAL A 438 -11.67 21.74 -11.33
C VAL A 438 -12.60 22.92 -11.57
N ASP A 439 -12.37 24.01 -10.86
CA ASP A 439 -13.13 25.25 -10.95
C ASP A 439 -12.22 26.43 -11.30
N ALA A 440 -11.96 26.60 -12.59
CA ALA A 440 -11.04 27.61 -13.10
C ALA A 440 -11.47 29.06 -12.76
N ARG A 441 -12.75 29.27 -12.41
CA ARG A 441 -13.29 30.59 -12.06
C ARG A 441 -13.55 30.77 -10.57
N ARG A 442 -13.31 29.75 -9.74
CA ARG A 442 -13.58 29.76 -8.28
C ARG A 442 -15.02 30.20 -7.98
N LEU A 443 -15.97 29.63 -8.71
CA LEU A 443 -17.41 29.81 -8.50
C LEU A 443 -17.86 29.22 -7.16
N VAL A 444 -17.25 28.13 -6.72
CA VAL A 444 -17.52 27.50 -5.42
C VAL A 444 -16.45 27.91 -4.43
N LEU A 445 -16.87 28.46 -3.28
CA LEU A 445 -15.96 28.83 -2.21
C LEU A 445 -15.87 27.67 -1.20
N PRO A 446 -14.66 27.13 -0.92
CA PRO A 446 -14.50 25.98 -0.02
C PRO A 446 -15.08 26.18 1.38
N GLY A 447 -14.94 27.39 1.93
CA GLY A 447 -15.47 27.72 3.25
C GLY A 447 -16.99 27.68 3.32
N ASP A 448 -17.66 28.24 2.30
CA ASP A 448 -19.12 28.23 2.21
C ASP A 448 -19.63 26.80 2.00
N TRP A 449 -18.94 26.03 1.14
CA TRP A 449 -19.26 24.62 0.91
C TRP A 449 -19.20 23.81 2.20
N ARG A 450 -18.07 23.84 2.91
CA ARG A 450 -17.90 23.10 4.17
C ARG A 450 -18.91 23.52 5.22
N ALA A 451 -19.24 24.82 5.31
CA ALA A 451 -20.23 25.30 6.26
C ALA A 451 -21.64 24.74 6.01
N ILE A 452 -21.96 24.40 4.76
CA ILE A 452 -23.25 23.88 4.32
C ILE A 452 -23.30 22.35 4.40
N THR A 453 -22.28 21.68 3.86
CA THR A 453 -22.29 20.23 3.64
C THR A 453 -21.53 19.44 4.71
N GLY A 454 -20.60 20.09 5.41
CA GLY A 454 -19.63 19.41 6.27
C GLY A 454 -18.49 18.72 5.50
N ILE A 455 -18.50 18.75 4.17
CA ILE A 455 -17.51 18.13 3.28
C ILE A 455 -16.42 19.17 2.98
N GLU A 456 -15.16 18.75 2.98
CA GLU A 456 -14.04 19.63 2.61
C GLU A 456 -13.93 19.69 1.08
N LEU A 457 -13.72 20.88 0.52
CA LEU A 457 -13.65 21.07 -0.94
C LEU A 457 -12.28 21.54 -1.37
N HIS A 458 -11.72 20.85 -2.36
CA HIS A 458 -10.38 21.12 -2.88
C HIS A 458 -10.44 21.49 -4.36
N HIS A 459 -9.85 22.63 -4.70
CA HIS A 459 -9.65 23.00 -6.10
C HIS A 459 -8.49 22.23 -6.72
N LEU A 460 -8.69 21.70 -7.92
CA LEU A 460 -7.65 21.09 -8.74
C LEU A 460 -7.38 21.96 -9.97
N GLU A 461 -6.12 21.95 -10.42
CA GLU A 461 -5.77 22.44 -11.74
C GLU A 461 -5.81 21.30 -12.75
N TRP A 462 -5.95 21.64 -14.03
CA TRP A 462 -5.93 20.67 -15.13
C TRP A 462 -4.67 19.78 -15.11
N THR A 463 -3.53 20.35 -14.75
CA THR A 463 -2.23 19.67 -14.63
C THR A 463 -2.16 18.69 -13.46
N HIS A 464 -3.04 18.81 -12.47
CA HIS A 464 -3.15 17.91 -11.32
C HIS A 464 -4.01 16.68 -11.61
N LEU A 465 -4.64 16.60 -12.79
CA LEU A 465 -5.42 15.42 -13.14
C LEU A 465 -4.51 14.33 -13.73
N PRO A 466 -4.61 13.07 -13.27
CA PRO A 466 -3.82 11.96 -13.78
C PRO A 466 -3.95 11.84 -15.31
N ALA A 467 -2.87 11.42 -15.96
CA ALA A 467 -2.92 11.09 -17.37
C ALA A 467 -3.68 9.78 -17.56
N GLY A 468 -5.00 9.86 -17.79
CA GLY A 468 -5.73 8.71 -18.30
C GLY A 468 -5.24 8.33 -19.70
N ASP A 469 -5.25 7.04 -20.02
CA ASP A 469 -4.79 6.46 -21.30
C ASP A 469 -5.60 6.88 -22.54
N ARG A 470 -6.63 7.74 -22.38
CA ARG A 470 -7.55 8.11 -23.45
C ARG A 470 -7.68 9.63 -23.62
N LEU A 471 -6.89 10.14 -24.56
CA LEU A 471 -6.89 11.49 -25.16
C LEU A 471 -6.70 12.65 -24.16
N PRO A 472 -5.80 13.61 -24.46
CA PRO A 472 -5.73 14.85 -23.69
C PRO A 472 -7.12 15.50 -23.69
N LEU A 473 -7.72 15.72 -22.51
CA LEU A 473 -8.85 16.64 -22.45
C LEU A 473 -8.28 18.00 -22.85
N ASP A 474 -8.80 18.52 -23.95
CA ASP A 474 -8.65 19.92 -24.27
C ASP A 474 -9.71 20.67 -23.45
N PRO A 475 -9.32 21.50 -22.46
CA PRO A 475 -10.25 22.22 -21.60
C PRO A 475 -11.15 23.19 -22.38
N THR A 476 -10.80 23.52 -23.63
CA THR A 476 -11.61 24.37 -24.50
C THR A 476 -12.67 23.60 -25.30
N THR A 477 -12.55 22.28 -25.44
CA THR A 477 -13.45 21.47 -26.30
C THR A 477 -14.12 20.29 -25.62
N SER A 478 -13.64 19.85 -24.45
CA SER A 478 -14.31 18.76 -23.74
C SER A 478 -15.65 19.21 -23.18
N ARG A 479 -16.71 18.45 -23.48
CA ARG A 479 -18.07 18.67 -22.96
C ARG A 479 -18.57 17.50 -22.10
N LYS A 480 -17.67 16.58 -21.75
CA LYS A 480 -18.00 15.36 -21.02
C LYS A 480 -17.28 15.36 -19.69
N MET A 481 -18.03 15.14 -18.60
CA MET A 481 -17.42 14.74 -17.33
C MET A 481 -16.66 13.44 -17.54
N ARG A 482 -15.50 13.34 -16.91
CA ARG A 482 -14.74 12.10 -16.82
C ARG A 482 -14.54 11.80 -15.34
N ARG A 483 -14.75 10.53 -14.97
CA ARG A 483 -14.27 10.00 -13.70
C ARG A 483 -12.77 10.22 -13.67
N VAL A 484 -12.30 11.03 -12.73
CA VAL A 484 -10.89 11.15 -12.44
C VAL A 484 -10.64 10.17 -11.32
N ASP A 485 -9.93 9.12 -11.68
CA ASP A 485 -9.52 8.11 -10.74
C ASP A 485 -8.13 8.49 -10.21
N HIS A 486 -8.09 8.96 -8.96
CA HIS A 486 -6.83 9.20 -8.25
C HIS A 486 -6.30 7.92 -7.60
N HIS A 487 -7.06 6.84 -7.70
CA HIS A 487 -6.73 5.55 -7.15
C HIS A 487 -5.48 4.96 -7.79
N ALA A 488 -4.56 4.51 -6.94
CA ALA A 488 -3.38 3.76 -7.36
C ALA A 488 -3.55 2.24 -7.16
N GLY A 489 -4.76 1.74 -6.86
CA GLY A 489 -5.00 0.32 -6.61
C GLY A 489 -5.25 -0.08 -5.14
N PHE A 490 -5.37 0.87 -4.20
CA PHE A 490 -5.50 0.59 -2.75
C PHE A 490 -6.95 0.47 -2.21
N ALA A 491 -7.86 1.41 -2.48
CA ALA A 491 -9.30 1.26 -2.19
C ALA A 491 -10.08 0.38 -3.22
N ASP A 492 -10.92 -0.57 -2.81
CA ASP A 492 -11.81 -1.29 -3.75
C ASP A 492 -13.01 -0.44 -4.27
N GLY A 493 -12.93 0.89 -4.11
CA GLY A 493 -13.97 1.86 -4.40
C GLY A 493 -14.03 2.22 -5.89
N ASP A 494 -15.11 1.85 -6.55
CA ASP A 494 -15.43 2.27 -7.93
C ASP A 494 -15.87 3.76 -8.05
N ALA A 495 -15.49 4.60 -7.09
CA ALA A 495 -16.01 5.95 -6.88
C ALA A 495 -15.23 7.03 -7.64
N ALA A 496 -15.88 8.17 -7.86
CA ALA A 496 -15.37 9.28 -8.65
C ALA A 496 -15.00 10.45 -7.73
N HIS A 497 -13.74 10.86 -7.70
CA HIS A 497 -13.26 11.84 -6.71
C HIS A 497 -13.22 13.28 -7.21
N ALA A 498 -13.40 13.55 -8.52
CA ALA A 498 -13.33 14.92 -9.03
C ALA A 498 -14.46 15.35 -10.00
N VAL A 499 -14.97 16.58 -9.81
CA VAL A 499 -16.02 17.20 -10.64
C VAL A 499 -15.47 18.29 -11.58
N TRP A 500 -15.83 18.13 -12.86
CA TRP A 500 -15.69 19.04 -14.01
C TRP A 500 -16.49 20.36 -13.98
N LEU A 501 -16.02 21.51 -13.47
CA LEU A 501 -16.75 22.79 -13.66
C LEU A 501 -16.13 23.64 -14.78
N ASN A 502 -16.77 23.67 -15.96
CA ASN A 502 -16.37 24.54 -17.08
C ASN A 502 -17.38 25.67 -17.30
N ALA A 503 -16.97 26.90 -16.98
CA ALA A 503 -17.64 28.12 -17.43
C ALA A 503 -16.97 28.60 -18.73
N ASN A 504 -17.56 28.26 -19.87
CA ASN A 504 -17.00 28.54 -21.20
C ASN A 504 -16.72 30.04 -21.42
N HIS A 505 -15.60 30.36 -22.09
CA HIS A 505 -15.39 31.69 -22.69
C HIS A 505 -15.97 31.67 -24.11
N GLY A 506 -16.99 32.50 -24.36
CA GLY A 506 -17.56 32.72 -25.70
C GLY A 506 -18.96 32.12 -25.93
N MET A 507 -19.53 31.43 -24.94
CA MET A 507 -20.97 31.20 -24.85
C MET A 507 -21.44 31.77 -23.52
N ASP A 508 -22.25 32.81 -23.56
CA ASP A 508 -22.79 33.52 -22.39
C ASP A 508 -23.19 32.55 -21.26
N ASP A 509 -22.46 32.63 -20.14
CA ASP A 509 -22.71 32.09 -18.79
C ASP A 509 -23.52 30.79 -18.68
N SER A 510 -22.96 29.65 -19.08
CA SER A 510 -23.52 28.32 -18.78
C SER A 510 -22.62 27.53 -17.84
N ILE A 511 -23.18 26.96 -16.76
CA ILE A 511 -22.52 25.94 -15.92
C ILE A 511 -23.05 24.56 -16.37
N ILE A 512 -22.21 23.53 -16.38
CA ILE A 512 -22.63 22.16 -16.70
C ILE A 512 -22.26 21.25 -15.53
N PHE A 513 -23.27 20.65 -14.87
CA PHE A 513 -23.10 19.57 -13.91
C PHE A 513 -23.35 18.23 -14.62
N GLN A 514 -22.57 17.18 -14.34
CA GLN A 514 -22.81 15.86 -14.95
C GLN A 514 -22.41 14.71 -14.02
N GLY A 515 -23.02 14.53 -12.84
CA GLY A 515 -22.63 13.44 -11.92
C GLY A 515 -22.97 12.03 -12.42
N PRO A 516 -22.27 10.97 -11.96
CA PRO A 516 -22.64 9.58 -12.20
C PRO A 516 -23.70 9.15 -11.17
N LEU A 517 -24.97 9.46 -11.41
CA LEU A 517 -26.06 8.94 -10.58
C LEU A 517 -26.53 7.59 -11.12
N ARG A 518 -26.37 6.54 -10.30
CA ARG A 518 -27.12 5.30 -10.43
C ARG A 518 -28.08 5.21 -9.24
N ALA A 519 -29.30 5.71 -9.42
CA ALA A 519 -30.38 5.48 -8.47
C ALA A 519 -31.11 4.18 -8.86
N ARG A 520 -31.47 3.37 -7.86
CA ARG A 520 -32.31 2.19 -8.04
C ARG A 520 -33.76 2.67 -8.06
N MET A 521 -34.33 2.86 -9.25
CA MET A 521 -35.69 3.34 -9.43
C MET A 521 -36.63 2.18 -9.75
N SER A 522 -37.86 2.22 -9.25
CA SER A 522 -38.90 1.32 -9.75
C SER A 522 -39.21 1.66 -11.21
N ALA A 523 -39.70 0.69 -11.98
CA ALA A 523 -40.12 0.92 -13.36
C ALA A 523 -41.19 2.04 -13.50
N GLN A 524 -41.95 2.30 -12.43
CA GLN A 524 -42.98 3.34 -12.38
C GLN A 524 -42.35 4.74 -12.20
N ASP A 525 -41.38 4.90 -11.30
CA ASP A 525 -40.70 6.19 -11.06
C ASP A 525 -39.90 6.66 -12.29
N ALA A 526 -39.32 5.69 -13.02
CA ALA A 526 -38.62 5.96 -14.27
C ALA A 526 -39.57 6.46 -15.38
N ALA A 527 -40.80 5.92 -15.44
CA ALA A 527 -41.82 6.32 -16.41
C ALA A 527 -42.42 7.69 -16.09
N GLU A 528 -42.64 8.01 -14.82
CA GLU A 528 -43.15 9.32 -14.38
C GLU A 528 -42.12 10.44 -14.60
N SER A 529 -40.85 10.18 -14.30
CA SER A 529 -39.75 11.13 -14.52
C SER A 529 -39.58 11.54 -15.99
N ALA A 530 -39.78 10.62 -16.94
CA ALA A 530 -39.67 10.89 -18.38
C ALA A 530 -40.66 11.96 -18.90
N SER A 531 -41.73 12.24 -18.16
CA SER A 531 -42.72 13.27 -18.52
C SER A 531 -42.31 14.69 -18.09
N VAL A 532 -41.47 14.82 -17.06
CA VAL A 532 -41.02 16.11 -16.49
C VAL A 532 -39.91 16.75 -17.34
N TYR A 533 -39.07 15.96 -18.01
CA TYR A 533 -37.92 16.45 -18.80
C TYR A 533 -38.25 17.10 -20.16
N ARG A 534 -39.53 17.36 -20.51
CA ARG A 534 -39.93 17.96 -21.81
C ARG A 534 -39.87 19.49 -21.89
N LEU A 535 -39.50 20.21 -20.83
CA LEU A 535 -39.62 21.68 -20.75
C LEU A 535 -38.38 22.50 -21.12
N GLY A 536 -37.36 21.92 -21.77
CA GLY A 536 -36.21 22.67 -22.31
C GLY A 536 -35.57 21.98 -23.51
N THR A 537 -35.06 22.75 -24.48
CA THR A 537 -34.42 22.24 -25.71
C THR A 537 -33.30 21.26 -25.40
N THR A 538 -33.55 19.98 -25.65
CA THR A 538 -32.62 18.87 -25.41
C THR A 538 -31.76 18.63 -26.64
N ILE A 539 -30.43 18.48 -26.45
CA ILE A 539 -29.61 17.71 -27.40
C ILE A 539 -29.83 16.24 -27.04
N GLN A 540 -30.31 15.42 -27.97
CA GLN A 540 -30.42 13.97 -27.77
C GLN A 540 -29.03 13.38 -27.49
N VAL A 541 -28.86 12.79 -26.31
CA VAL A 541 -27.71 11.93 -25.99
C VAL A 541 -28.26 10.54 -25.70
N GLY A 542 -28.12 9.63 -26.67
CA GLY A 542 -28.41 8.20 -26.52
C GLY A 542 -29.89 7.81 -26.51
N HIS A 543 -30.28 6.91 -27.41
CA HIS A 543 -31.62 6.30 -27.40
C HIS A 543 -31.71 5.31 -26.24
N TYR A 544 -32.69 5.47 -25.34
CA TYR A 544 -33.04 4.45 -24.36
C TYR A 544 -33.68 3.28 -25.10
N ASP A 545 -33.08 2.08 -25.02
CA ASP A 545 -33.64 0.85 -25.58
C ASP A 545 -34.39 0.08 -24.46
N PRO A 546 -35.73 0.12 -24.45
CA PRO A 546 -36.52 -0.58 -23.43
C PRO A 546 -36.36 -2.10 -23.48
N ALA A 547 -35.80 -2.68 -24.55
CA ALA A 547 -35.55 -4.13 -24.64
C ALA A 547 -34.44 -4.62 -23.68
N LEU A 548 -33.63 -3.73 -23.11
CA LEU A 548 -32.58 -4.07 -22.14
C LEU A 548 -33.07 -4.15 -20.69
N ALA A 549 -34.32 -3.78 -20.40
CA ALA A 549 -34.90 -3.77 -19.06
C ALA A 549 -35.57 -5.08 -18.62
N GLU A 550 -35.72 -6.07 -19.52
CA GLU A 550 -36.47 -7.30 -19.24
C GLU A 550 -35.65 -8.48 -18.68
N VAL A 551 -34.35 -8.31 -18.40
CA VAL A 551 -33.49 -9.40 -17.92
C VAL A 551 -33.10 -9.15 -16.46
N GLU A 552 -33.74 -9.89 -15.56
CA GLU A 552 -33.55 -9.99 -14.09
C GLU A 552 -34.33 -9.01 -13.19
N GLY A 553 -35.57 -9.38 -12.85
CA GLY A 553 -36.11 -9.14 -11.51
C GLY A 553 -36.56 -7.72 -11.16
N GLY A 554 -37.32 -7.04 -12.03
CA GLY A 554 -38.21 -5.92 -11.65
C GLY A 554 -37.54 -4.57 -11.34
N ASP A 555 -36.24 -4.55 -11.06
CA ASP A 555 -35.44 -3.34 -10.86
C ASP A 555 -34.53 -3.12 -12.07
N ALA A 556 -34.72 -2.02 -12.80
CA ALA A 556 -33.83 -1.65 -13.90
C ALA A 556 -32.84 -0.58 -13.43
N TRP A 557 -31.55 -0.80 -13.64
CA TRP A 557 -30.53 0.24 -13.50
C TRP A 557 -30.63 1.20 -14.69
N ALA A 558 -31.45 2.25 -14.56
CA ALA A 558 -31.44 3.34 -15.52
C ALA A 558 -30.25 4.26 -15.20
N PRO A 559 -29.40 4.63 -16.17
CA PRO A 559 -28.56 5.81 -16.02
C PRO A 559 -29.51 7.00 -15.87
N VAL A 560 -29.63 7.55 -14.65
CA VAL A 560 -30.32 8.82 -14.46
C VAL A 560 -29.43 9.84 -15.15
N ASN A 561 -29.82 10.21 -16.37
CA ASN A 561 -29.06 11.09 -17.22
C ASN A 561 -28.67 12.35 -16.45
N ILE A 562 -27.37 12.60 -16.36
CA ILE A 562 -26.72 13.91 -16.53
C ILE A 562 -27.70 15.07 -16.36
N PHE A 563 -27.78 15.63 -15.14
CA PHE A 563 -28.39 16.95 -14.92
C PHE A 563 -27.45 18.03 -15.46
N ALA A 564 -27.33 18.12 -16.79
CA ALA A 564 -26.72 19.28 -17.43
C ALA A 564 -27.69 20.45 -17.31
N SER A 565 -27.71 21.11 -16.16
CA SER A 565 -28.43 22.37 -15.96
C SER A 565 -27.80 23.44 -16.85
N TYR A 566 -28.22 23.52 -18.12
CA TYR A 566 -27.88 24.62 -19.03
C TYR A 566 -28.58 25.89 -18.56
N ILE A 567 -27.99 26.57 -17.59
CA ILE A 567 -28.52 27.84 -17.16
C ILE A 567 -27.70 28.90 -17.86
N ASN A 568 -28.14 29.32 -19.05
CA ASN A 568 -27.60 30.51 -19.71
C ASN A 568 -28.21 31.72 -19.02
N PHE A 569 -27.55 32.23 -17.98
CA PHE A 569 -28.12 33.29 -17.15
C PHE A 569 -28.29 34.58 -17.91
N ASP A 570 -27.37 34.96 -18.80
CA ASP A 570 -27.59 36.17 -19.60
C ASP A 570 -28.79 36.00 -20.55
N ARG A 571 -29.05 34.80 -21.07
CA ARG A 571 -30.26 34.53 -21.88
C ARG A 571 -31.52 34.45 -21.02
N LEU A 572 -31.50 33.80 -19.85
CA LEU A 572 -32.63 33.76 -18.91
C LEU A 572 -32.93 35.16 -18.36
N HIS A 573 -31.90 35.92 -18.02
CA HIS A 573 -31.98 37.31 -17.64
C HIS A 573 -32.51 38.15 -18.80
N ARG A 574 -31.96 38.06 -20.02
CA ARG A 574 -32.49 38.79 -21.18
C ARG A 574 -33.94 38.40 -21.49
N ILE A 575 -34.33 37.12 -21.42
CA ILE A 575 -35.70 36.66 -21.68
C ILE A 575 -36.64 37.12 -20.57
N ALA A 576 -36.29 36.91 -19.31
CA ALA A 576 -37.12 37.27 -18.17
C ALA A 576 -37.17 38.79 -17.98
N PHE A 577 -36.03 39.46 -17.91
CA PHE A 577 -35.94 40.90 -17.70
C PHE A 577 -36.30 41.70 -18.95
N HIS A 578 -35.64 41.53 -20.10
CA HIS A 578 -35.98 42.35 -21.28
C HIS A 578 -37.31 41.93 -21.91
N GLY A 579 -37.71 40.66 -21.81
CA GLY A 579 -39.04 40.22 -22.21
C GLY A 579 -40.13 40.86 -21.34
N LEU A 580 -40.03 40.74 -20.01
CA LEU A 580 -40.99 41.36 -19.09
C LEU A 580 -40.96 42.90 -19.18
N GLN A 581 -39.77 43.51 -19.28
CA GLN A 581 -39.63 44.95 -19.49
C GLN A 581 -40.29 45.38 -20.80
N SER A 582 -40.10 44.63 -21.88
CA SER A 582 -40.75 44.94 -23.17
C SER A 582 -42.27 44.82 -23.08
N ILE A 583 -42.79 43.81 -22.38
CA ILE A 583 -44.23 43.65 -22.16
C ILE A 583 -44.77 44.80 -21.30
N LEU A 584 -44.11 45.12 -20.18
CA LEU A 584 -44.49 46.22 -19.30
C LEU A 584 -44.43 47.58 -20.00
N GLN A 585 -43.43 47.78 -20.88
CA GLN A 585 -43.33 49.00 -21.67
C GLN A 585 -44.46 49.10 -22.71
N LYS A 586 -44.82 47.99 -23.37
CA LYS A 586 -45.98 47.95 -24.28
C LYS A 586 -47.28 48.26 -23.55
N VAL A 587 -47.50 47.70 -22.36
CA VAL A 587 -48.68 47.99 -21.52
C VAL A 587 -48.69 49.45 -21.04
N ALA A 588 -47.53 49.97 -20.62
CA ALA A 588 -47.33 51.37 -20.28
C ALA A 588 -47.70 52.33 -21.43
N ASP A 589 -47.40 51.93 -22.66
CA ASP A 589 -47.64 52.70 -23.87
C ASP A 589 -49.06 52.48 -24.44
N GLY A 590 -49.88 51.63 -23.79
CA GLY A 590 -51.25 51.33 -24.20
C GLY A 590 -51.36 50.37 -25.39
N ILE A 591 -50.30 49.61 -25.66
CA ILE A 591 -50.17 48.67 -26.78
C ILE A 591 -50.32 47.25 -26.23
N THR A 592 -51.55 46.75 -25.99
CA THR A 592 -51.76 45.37 -25.53
C THR A 592 -52.45 44.48 -26.56
N ALA A 593 -51.92 43.27 -26.74
CA ALA A 593 -52.66 42.16 -27.34
C ALA A 593 -53.49 41.46 -26.24
N PRO A 594 -54.69 40.93 -26.54
CA PRO A 594 -55.61 40.36 -25.54
C PRO A 594 -55.09 39.13 -24.77
N SER A 595 -53.96 38.53 -25.18
CA SER A 595 -53.31 37.42 -24.47
C SER A 595 -52.24 37.84 -23.46
N GLU A 596 -51.95 39.14 -23.33
CA GLU A 596 -50.88 39.68 -22.46
C GLU A 596 -51.45 40.55 -21.32
N ASP A 597 -52.66 40.25 -20.83
CA ASP A 597 -53.26 41.00 -19.74
C ASP A 597 -52.61 40.64 -18.40
N ILE A 598 -51.59 41.43 -18.03
CA ILE A 598 -50.87 41.33 -16.76
C ILE A 598 -51.62 42.00 -15.59
N GLY A 599 -52.84 42.52 -15.81
CA GLY A 599 -53.69 43.09 -14.76
C GLY A 599 -53.15 44.39 -14.13
N ALA A 600 -52.15 45.02 -14.76
CA ALA A 600 -51.54 46.25 -14.29
C ALA A 600 -52.03 47.44 -15.14
N SER A 601 -52.36 48.56 -14.49
CA SER A 601 -52.64 49.82 -15.20
C SER A 601 -51.37 50.33 -15.91
N PRO A 602 -51.50 51.16 -16.97
CA PRO A 602 -50.33 51.72 -17.65
C PRO A 602 -49.36 52.49 -16.73
N ALA A 603 -49.86 53.09 -15.64
CA ALA A 603 -49.03 53.77 -14.65
C ALA A 603 -48.25 52.77 -13.76
N GLU A 604 -48.91 51.69 -13.33
CA GLU A 604 -48.27 50.61 -12.58
C GLU A 604 -47.23 49.87 -13.42
N ALA A 605 -47.52 49.63 -14.70
CA ALA A 605 -46.60 49.01 -15.64
C ALA A 605 -45.33 49.87 -15.85
N ARG A 606 -45.47 51.21 -15.99
CA ARG A 606 -44.32 52.14 -16.04
C ARG A 606 -43.47 52.08 -14.77
N SER A 607 -44.12 52.14 -13.61
CA SER A 607 -43.45 52.09 -12.31
C SER A 607 -42.70 50.76 -12.14
N LEU A 608 -43.31 49.65 -12.52
CA LEU A 608 -42.70 48.32 -12.45
C LEU A 608 -41.52 48.17 -13.42
N ALA A 609 -41.65 48.65 -14.67
CA ALA A 609 -40.57 48.65 -15.64
C ALA A 609 -39.35 49.48 -15.16
N GLN A 610 -39.61 50.64 -14.55
CA GLN A 610 -38.56 51.50 -14.01
C GLN A 610 -37.86 50.87 -12.80
N ARG A 611 -38.61 50.22 -11.90
CA ARG A 611 -38.03 49.46 -10.77
C ARG A 611 -37.22 48.25 -11.23
N LEU A 612 -37.70 47.50 -12.23
CA LEU A 612 -36.94 46.40 -12.82
C LEU A 612 -35.63 46.89 -13.44
N TRP A 613 -35.66 48.06 -14.11
CA TRP A 613 -34.45 48.68 -14.67
C TRP A 613 -33.48 49.15 -13.59
N GLN A 614 -33.97 49.73 -12.49
CA GLN A 614 -33.13 50.11 -11.35
C GLN A 614 -32.56 48.89 -10.60
N GLY A 615 -33.32 47.79 -10.55
CA GLY A 615 -32.91 46.52 -9.95
C GLY A 615 -31.97 45.69 -10.83
N ASP A 616 -31.92 45.91 -12.15
CA ASP A 616 -31.05 45.19 -13.11
C ASP A 616 -29.58 45.24 -12.69
N ALA A 617 -29.11 46.42 -12.27
CA ALA A 617 -27.73 46.60 -11.80
C ALA A 617 -27.45 45.80 -10.51
N GLN A 618 -28.42 45.74 -9.59
CA GLN A 618 -28.30 44.98 -8.34
C GLN A 618 -28.33 43.48 -8.61
N ILE A 619 -29.19 43.01 -9.52
CA ILE A 619 -29.28 41.59 -9.90
C ILE A 619 -28.03 41.14 -10.64
N ARG A 620 -27.51 41.94 -11.57
CA ARG A 620 -26.20 41.69 -12.21
C ARG A 620 -25.08 41.64 -11.18
N ALA A 621 -25.09 42.53 -10.18
CA ALA A 621 -24.12 42.52 -9.09
C ALA A 621 -24.26 41.28 -8.18
N SER A 622 -25.47 40.74 -8.00
CA SER A 622 -25.74 39.51 -7.23
C SER A 622 -25.62 38.22 -8.05
N MET A 623 -25.46 38.31 -9.38
CA MET A 623 -25.44 37.16 -10.29
C MET A 623 -24.35 36.13 -9.94
N PRO A 624 -23.09 36.51 -9.60
CA PRO A 624 -22.09 35.54 -9.18
C PRO A 624 -22.51 34.74 -7.94
N THR A 625 -23.24 35.37 -7.01
CA THR A 625 -23.77 34.71 -5.81
C THR A 625 -24.88 33.71 -6.14
N TYR A 626 -25.78 34.03 -7.07
CA TYR A 626 -26.80 33.09 -7.54
C TYR A 626 -26.20 31.90 -8.29
N LEU A 627 -25.20 32.16 -9.14
CA LEU A 627 -24.43 31.14 -9.83
C LEU A 627 -23.74 30.19 -8.85
N ALA A 628 -23.09 30.74 -7.82
CA ALA A 628 -22.46 29.95 -6.76
C ALA A 628 -23.49 29.08 -6.01
N ARG A 629 -24.63 29.65 -5.62
CA ARG A 629 -25.68 28.90 -4.91
C ARG A 629 -26.27 27.76 -5.73
N ILE A 630 -26.55 28.02 -7.01
CA ILE A 630 -27.06 26.99 -7.92
C ILE A 630 -25.99 25.94 -8.17
N ALA A 631 -24.73 26.36 -8.32
CA ALA A 631 -23.63 25.43 -8.47
C ALA A 631 -23.49 24.50 -7.26
N MET A 632 -23.59 25.05 -6.06
CA MET A 632 -23.55 24.28 -4.82
C MET A 632 -24.75 23.34 -4.70
N HIS A 633 -25.95 23.80 -5.04
CA HIS A 633 -27.16 22.98 -5.04
C HIS A 633 -27.04 21.75 -5.97
N GLU A 634 -26.59 21.95 -7.20
CA GLU A 634 -26.41 20.87 -8.16
C GLU A 634 -25.25 19.93 -7.78
N LEU A 635 -24.18 20.48 -7.18
CA LEU A 635 -23.07 19.70 -6.67
C LEU A 635 -23.51 18.79 -5.50
N MET A 636 -24.44 19.26 -4.65
CA MET A 636 -25.04 18.42 -3.59
C MET A 636 -25.78 17.21 -4.16
N HIS A 637 -26.51 17.37 -5.27
CA HIS A 637 -27.14 16.23 -5.95
C HIS A 637 -26.11 15.27 -6.55
N ALA A 638 -25.00 15.79 -7.09
CA ALA A 638 -23.95 14.96 -7.68
C ALA A 638 -23.26 14.02 -6.67
N ILE A 639 -23.24 14.38 -5.38
CA ILE A 639 -22.70 13.57 -4.28
C ILE A 639 -23.78 12.75 -3.56
N GLY A 640 -24.98 12.61 -4.15
CA GLY A 640 -26.05 11.77 -3.61
C GLY A 640 -26.88 12.41 -2.49
N SER A 641 -26.78 13.72 -2.26
CA SER A 641 -27.66 14.41 -1.31
C SER A 641 -29.02 14.68 -1.96
N ASP A 642 -30.03 13.94 -1.53
CA ASP A 642 -31.43 14.25 -1.81
C ASP A 642 -32.02 15.10 -0.67
N HIS A 643 -32.44 16.31 -1.00
CA HIS A 643 -33.03 17.26 -0.07
C HIS A 643 -34.41 17.74 -0.51
N HIS A 644 -34.93 17.14 -1.59
CA HIS A 644 -36.24 17.39 -2.17
C HIS A 644 -37.29 16.38 -1.69
N GLU A 645 -36.95 15.42 -0.83
CA GLU A 645 -37.98 14.59 -0.18
C GLU A 645 -38.62 15.29 1.03
N PRO A 646 -39.96 15.20 1.19
CA PRO A 646 -40.94 14.58 0.30
C PRO A 646 -41.52 15.54 -0.76
N ASP A 647 -40.98 16.76 -0.92
CA ASP A 647 -41.51 17.79 -1.82
C ASP A 647 -40.40 18.46 -2.67
N ILE A 648 -40.53 18.31 -3.99
CA ILE A 648 -39.69 18.91 -5.05
C ILE A 648 -39.60 20.45 -5.00
N HIS A 649 -40.44 21.10 -4.19
CA HIS A 649 -40.39 22.54 -3.92
C HIS A 649 -39.47 22.92 -2.75
N GLY A 650 -38.68 21.98 -2.22
CA GLY A 650 -37.70 22.26 -1.17
C GLY A 650 -38.35 22.39 0.22
N GLY A 651 -39.23 21.45 0.58
CA GLY A 651 -39.90 21.42 1.88
C GLY A 651 -38.97 21.23 3.08
N SER A 652 -37.70 20.89 2.85
CA SER A 652 -36.68 20.80 3.89
C SER A 652 -35.95 22.14 4.06
N VAL A 653 -35.70 22.55 5.31
CA VAL A 653 -34.85 23.71 5.68
C VAL A 653 -33.39 23.60 5.18
N ALA A 654 -33.06 22.52 4.46
CA ALA A 654 -31.73 22.21 3.93
C ALA A 654 -31.55 22.61 2.45
N CYS A 655 -32.61 23.01 1.73
CA CYS A 655 -32.47 23.45 0.34
C CYS A 655 -31.78 24.83 0.25
N LEU A 656 -30.58 24.88 -0.35
CA LEU A 656 -29.87 26.15 -0.62
C LEU A 656 -30.66 27.10 -1.53
N MET A 657 -31.58 26.52 -2.30
CA MET A 657 -32.43 27.18 -3.28
C MET A 657 -33.87 27.22 -2.77
N ARG A 658 -34.12 28.01 -1.73
CA ARG A 658 -35.51 28.31 -1.35
C ARG A 658 -36.12 29.24 -2.40
N TYR A 659 -36.83 28.67 -3.37
CA TYR A 659 -37.62 29.44 -4.32
C TYR A 659 -38.85 30.01 -3.60
N PRO A 660 -39.26 31.25 -3.90
CA PRO A 660 -40.50 31.79 -3.37
C PRO A 660 -41.66 30.91 -3.84
N THR A 661 -42.44 30.38 -2.91
CA THR A 661 -43.52 29.43 -3.22
C THR A 661 -44.77 30.12 -3.73
N ASP A 662 -44.84 31.46 -3.63
CA ASP A 662 -45.92 32.26 -4.18
C ASP A 662 -45.49 33.66 -4.68
N ALA A 663 -46.42 34.30 -5.39
CA ALA A 663 -46.25 35.62 -5.98
C ALA A 663 -46.16 36.76 -4.95
N GLN A 664 -46.48 36.52 -3.68
CA GLN A 664 -46.37 37.50 -2.60
C GLN A 664 -44.97 37.45 -1.98
N GLU A 665 -44.40 36.26 -1.78
CA GLU A 665 -43.01 36.06 -1.32
C GLU A 665 -42.00 36.61 -2.35
N ALA A 666 -42.26 36.43 -3.65
CA ALA A 666 -41.47 37.04 -4.73
C ALA A 666 -41.56 38.58 -4.74
N ARG A 667 -42.72 39.15 -4.40
CA ARG A 667 -42.90 40.61 -4.27
C ARG A 667 -42.15 41.16 -3.06
N ASN A 668 -42.21 40.46 -1.92
CA ASN A 668 -41.50 40.84 -0.70
C ASN A 668 -39.97 40.85 -0.89
N LEU A 669 -39.42 39.95 -1.73
CA LEU A 669 -38.00 39.94 -2.13
C LEU A 669 -37.63 41.14 -3.01
N LEU A 670 -38.53 41.59 -3.89
CA LEU A 670 -38.34 42.77 -4.75
C LEU A 670 -38.52 44.10 -4.00
N ASP A 671 -39.30 44.10 -2.91
CA ASP A 671 -39.59 45.29 -2.09
C ASP A 671 -38.52 45.57 -1.00
N GLY A 672 -37.35 44.93 -1.09
CA GLY A 672 -36.19 45.25 -0.25
C GLY A 672 -36.23 44.66 1.16
N ALA A 673 -36.94 43.56 1.37
CA ALA A 673 -36.76 42.77 2.59
C ALA A 673 -35.29 42.33 2.71
N PRO A 674 -34.71 42.30 3.93
CA PRO A 674 -33.36 41.81 4.11
C PRO A 674 -33.26 40.38 3.55
N ALA A 675 -32.10 40.04 2.99
CA ALA A 675 -31.82 38.68 2.55
C ALA A 675 -32.26 37.68 3.64
N PRO A 676 -32.88 36.54 3.29
CA PRO A 676 -33.31 35.57 4.28
C PRO A 676 -32.12 35.24 5.18
N GLU A 677 -32.25 35.51 6.48
CA GLU A 677 -31.25 35.13 7.47
C GLU A 677 -31.16 33.61 7.46
N VAL A 678 -30.02 33.09 6.98
CA VAL A 678 -29.65 31.70 7.25
C VAL A 678 -29.54 31.57 8.76
N CYS A 679 -30.35 30.70 9.36
CA CYS A 679 -30.32 30.48 10.81
C CYS A 679 -28.97 29.85 11.21
N PHE A 680 -28.01 30.65 11.69
CA PHE A 680 -26.71 30.18 12.17
C PHE A 680 -26.74 29.65 13.63
N ALA A 681 -27.92 29.51 14.24
CA ALA A 681 -28.04 29.04 15.61
C ALA A 681 -27.71 27.53 15.71
N PRO A 682 -26.98 27.07 16.75
CA PRO A 682 -26.64 25.65 16.94
C PRO A 682 -27.85 24.70 17.02
N THR A 683 -29.05 25.24 17.23
CA THR A 683 -30.33 24.51 17.28
C THR A 683 -30.97 24.28 15.92
N CYS A 684 -30.49 24.95 14.86
CA CYS A 684 -30.93 24.80 13.47
C CYS A 684 -30.14 23.71 12.71
N ARG A 685 -29.57 22.70 13.40
CA ARG A 685 -28.96 21.54 12.76
C ARG A 685 -30.03 20.71 12.05
N PRO A 686 -29.79 20.19 10.83
CA PRO A 686 -30.73 19.29 10.16
C PRO A 686 -30.95 18.07 11.07
N ARG A 687 -32.19 17.91 11.55
CA ARG A 687 -32.65 16.64 12.11
C ARG A 687 -33.25 15.85 10.95
N MET A 688 -32.45 14.99 10.33
CA MET A 688 -33.00 13.93 9.50
C MET A 688 -33.81 13.00 10.40
N ARG A 689 -35.11 12.92 10.13
CA ARG A 689 -36.04 12.07 10.84
C ARG A 689 -36.26 10.83 9.98
N LEU A 690 -35.66 9.71 10.37
CA LEU A 690 -35.99 8.41 9.81
C LEU A 690 -37.49 8.15 10.07
N LEU A 691 -38.26 7.95 9.01
CA LEU A 691 -39.57 7.29 9.06
C LEU A 691 -39.36 5.82 8.64
N PRO A 692 -40.15 4.88 9.23
CA PRO A 692 -39.79 3.48 9.39
C PRO A 692 -39.61 2.66 8.12
#